data_AF-A0A968N0P1-F1
#
_entry.id   AF-A0A968N0P1-F1
#
_cell.length_a   1.000
_cell.length_b   1.000
_cell.length_c   1.000
_cell.angle_alpha   90.00
_cell.angle_beta   90.00
_cell.angle_gamma   90.00
#
_symmetry.space_group_name_H-M   'P 1'
#
loop_
_entity.id
_entity.type
_entity.pdbx_description
1 polymer ?
#
loop_
_entity_poly.entity_id
_entity_poly.type
_entity_poly.pdbx_seq_one_letter_code
_entity_poly.pdbx_strand_id
1 'polypeptide(L)'
;MERDRFLVFGLGSLGQHCTVALSEFGARVIGIEQSPPVDWEIPQVRELLEDLIIGDCCQDAVLQRAQVQQCRAALIVTSSEQVNAETALAVRQLNPQARLVIRSSQTNLNQLLSEQLGNFIAFDPTELPAAAFAIAALGTETLGFFNLDGQWLRVVKQSLPPEHHWCNFRRISELDSRNRRLLAHYPPSEHAPQSFHVWEPDAIAQVGDTLVYLETAERFLNAQSRAARDRRNGNFLAWSTWQRRLRWRNLRRLLRQFWQLSWQQQVQRVALICAVITVFLLIAGTILFHRYYPDTTWLSAFYATAILLLGGYADLFGDFGAIADIPAWLQFFALTLTVAGTAFVGVLYALLTQALLSSRFQFSKRRLPLPTSDHVVIIGFGRVGQRVALLLQEFQQSLTAIALNPDFDLNLFPQVPLLRGTKAILQDLLTKANVRAAKSVVVATDDEILNLEVGLVARAVNPHAPLAIRTYGQRLSNHLTKLFPHDQVLCTYAVMGEAFAGAAFGENILSLFRLHNQTILVTEYQIEADDTLQGLLLSDVAYGYGVVPILHQAVGESSRLMPGDDIRLHAGDRLVVLANIEGLRRVEVGSLAPRRWLVRLEAARHSSASFTGGNLVARVAGCSLGEARELMEHLPATLRSPLYRHQAQRLVRELLKAQVTASVLASESTPIV
;
A
#
# COMPACT_ATOMS: atom_id res chain seq x y z
N MET A 1 17.08 18.47 32.20
CA MET A 1 17.73 17.60 31.20
C MET A 1 18.42 16.44 31.91
N GLU A 2 17.65 15.64 32.65
CA GLU A 2 18.11 14.32 33.09
C GLU A 2 18.10 13.40 31.87
N ARG A 3 19.22 12.73 31.65
CA ARG A 3 19.61 12.00 30.44
C ARG A 3 18.57 10.93 30.02
N ASP A 4 17.97 11.10 28.84
CA ASP A 4 17.07 10.12 28.23
C ASP A 4 17.77 8.79 27.94
N ARG A 5 17.56 7.80 28.80
CA ARG A 5 18.03 6.43 28.59
C ARG A 5 16.98 5.62 27.86
N PHE A 6 17.42 4.93 26.82
CA PHE A 6 16.62 4.06 25.97
C PHE A 6 17.12 2.63 26.10
N LEU A 7 16.18 1.70 26.20
CA LEU A 7 16.48 0.27 26.27
C LEU A 7 16.11 -0.39 24.96
N VAL A 8 17.00 -1.23 24.43
CA VAL A 8 16.72 -2.06 23.25
C VAL A 8 16.80 -3.53 23.65
N PHE A 9 15.66 -4.21 23.64
CA PHE A 9 15.54 -5.63 23.97
C PHE A 9 15.56 -6.46 22.67
N GLY A 10 16.62 -7.26 22.53
CA GLY A 10 16.96 -8.02 21.33
C GLY A 10 17.85 -7.21 20.39
N LEU A 11 19.10 -7.66 20.21
CA LEU A 11 20.13 -7.08 19.35
C LEU A 11 20.38 -7.92 18.09
N GLY A 12 19.32 -8.53 17.56
CA GLY A 12 19.29 -8.99 16.17
C GLY A 12 19.35 -7.81 15.19
N SER A 13 19.19 -8.07 13.89
CA SER A 13 19.32 -7.07 12.83
C SER A 13 18.48 -5.80 13.08
N LEU A 14 17.21 -5.95 13.48
CA LEU A 14 16.34 -4.81 13.79
C LEU A 14 16.83 -4.03 15.02
N GLY A 15 17.20 -4.71 16.10
CA GLY A 15 17.72 -4.07 17.31
C GLY A 15 18.98 -3.27 17.06
N GLN A 16 19.90 -3.81 16.25
CA GLN A 16 21.10 -3.11 15.82
C GLN A 16 20.78 -1.82 15.04
N HIS A 17 19.81 -1.88 14.10
CA HIS A 17 19.35 -0.69 13.38
C HIS A 17 18.64 0.33 14.28
N CYS A 18 17.84 -0.13 15.25
CA CYS A 18 17.23 0.74 16.26
C CYS A 18 18.31 1.44 17.11
N THR A 19 19.37 0.73 17.52
CA THR A 19 20.49 1.33 18.27
C THR A 19 21.18 2.42 17.47
N VAL A 20 21.46 2.19 16.18
CA VAL A 20 22.04 3.22 15.29
C VAL A 20 21.13 4.43 15.22
N ALA A 21 19.85 4.24 14.89
CA ALA A 21 18.91 5.34 14.73
C ALA A 21 18.70 6.14 16.04
N LEU A 22 18.60 5.47 17.19
CA LEU A 22 18.56 6.12 18.50
C LEU A 22 19.83 6.93 18.79
N SER A 23 21.00 6.40 18.45
CA SER A 23 22.27 7.13 18.66
C SER A 23 22.37 8.40 17.79
N GLU A 24 21.78 8.41 16.60
CA GLU A 24 21.70 9.59 15.73
C GLU A 24 20.82 10.70 16.34
N PHE A 25 19.79 10.33 17.11
CA PHE A 25 19.03 11.26 17.95
C PHE A 25 19.82 11.77 19.17
N GLY A 26 21.01 11.22 19.45
CA GLY A 26 21.79 11.52 20.65
C GLY A 26 21.31 10.78 21.91
N ALA A 27 20.51 9.72 21.74
CA ALA A 27 20.06 8.89 22.85
C ALA A 27 21.20 8.08 23.46
N ARG A 28 21.09 7.82 24.77
CA ARG A 28 21.90 6.82 25.45
C ARG A 28 21.20 5.48 25.41
N VAL A 29 21.83 4.49 24.77
CA VAL A 29 21.21 3.19 24.50
C VAL A 29 21.86 2.10 25.34
N ILE A 30 21.05 1.36 26.10
CA ILE A 30 21.44 0.11 26.75
C ILE A 30 20.83 -1.04 25.97
N GLY A 31 21.66 -1.99 25.56
CA GLY A 31 21.23 -3.17 24.84
C GLY A 31 21.02 -4.34 25.80
N ILE A 32 19.94 -5.09 25.61
CA ILE A 32 19.65 -6.33 26.35
C ILE A 32 19.54 -7.46 25.34
N GLU A 33 20.31 -8.52 25.51
CA GLU A 33 20.28 -9.70 24.65
C GLU A 33 20.41 -10.98 25.47
N GLN A 34 19.73 -12.04 25.06
CA GLN A 34 19.74 -13.31 25.79
C GLN A 34 21.10 -13.99 25.74
N SER A 35 21.80 -13.89 24.61
CA SER A 35 23.10 -14.52 24.38
C SER A 35 24.07 -13.54 23.73
N PRO A 36 25.38 -13.61 24.02
CA PRO A 36 26.35 -12.70 23.43
C PRO A 36 26.32 -12.84 21.89
N PRO A 37 26.15 -11.73 21.14
CA PRO A 37 26.15 -11.79 19.68
C PRO A 37 27.52 -12.25 19.18
N VAL A 38 27.53 -13.29 18.34
CA VAL A 38 28.75 -13.88 17.78
C VAL A 38 29.39 -12.94 16.77
N ASP A 39 28.56 -12.31 15.94
CA ASP A 39 28.95 -11.31 14.95
C ASP A 39 28.00 -10.11 14.99
N TRP A 40 28.54 -8.92 14.76
CA TRP A 40 27.76 -7.69 14.59
C TRP A 40 27.54 -7.43 13.10
N GLU A 41 26.27 -7.36 12.67
CA GLU A 41 25.92 -7.00 11.29
C GLU A 41 26.36 -5.56 10.99
N ILE A 42 26.20 -4.69 11.99
CA ILE A 42 26.64 -3.30 11.97
C ILE A 42 27.81 -3.14 12.97
N PRO A 43 29.06 -3.00 12.50
CA PRO A 43 30.24 -2.98 13.37
C PRO A 43 30.23 -1.92 14.47
N GLN A 44 29.63 -0.77 14.18
CA GLN A 44 29.62 0.39 15.06
C GLN A 44 28.69 0.23 16.26
N VAL A 45 27.72 -0.69 16.23
CA VAL A 45 26.68 -0.79 17.28
C VAL A 45 27.28 -1.02 18.65
N ARG A 46 28.34 -1.83 18.75
CA ARG A 46 29.00 -2.09 20.04
C ARG A 46 29.54 -0.82 20.70
N GLU A 47 30.02 0.14 19.90
CA GLU A 47 30.56 1.41 20.37
C GLU A 47 29.46 2.44 20.70
N LEU A 48 28.28 2.28 20.09
CA LEU A 48 27.12 3.15 20.31
C LEU A 48 26.32 2.79 21.57
N LEU A 49 26.48 1.57 22.09
CA LEU A 49 25.85 1.13 23.33
C LEU A 49 26.58 1.69 24.55
N GLU A 50 25.84 2.32 25.47
CA GLU A 50 26.35 2.71 26.78
C GLU A 50 26.66 1.46 27.64
N ASP A 51 25.81 0.44 27.54
CA ASP A 51 26.01 -0.86 28.19
C ASP A 51 25.33 -1.99 27.39
N LEU A 52 25.82 -3.22 27.58
CA LEU A 52 25.23 -4.45 27.04
C LEU A 52 25.01 -5.45 28.17
N ILE A 53 23.75 -5.77 28.42
CA ILE A 53 23.34 -6.71 29.44
C ILE A 53 22.98 -8.03 28.77
N ILE A 54 23.71 -9.08 29.13
CA ILE A 54 23.39 -10.45 28.72
C ILE A 54 22.46 -11.08 29.77
N GLY A 55 21.28 -11.51 29.31
CA GLY A 55 20.27 -12.15 30.15
C GLY A 55 18.88 -12.16 29.51
N ASP A 56 17.99 -12.97 30.08
CA ASP A 56 16.59 -13.04 29.68
C ASP A 56 15.85 -11.75 30.06
N CYS A 57 15.27 -11.07 29.07
CA CYS A 57 14.58 -9.80 29.23
C CYS A 57 13.26 -9.89 30.01
N CYS A 58 12.72 -11.09 30.21
CA CYS A 58 11.56 -11.31 31.07
C CYS A 58 11.91 -11.37 32.57
N GLN A 59 13.20 -11.39 32.93
CA GLN A 59 13.63 -11.50 34.33
C GLN A 59 13.82 -10.12 34.99
N ASP A 60 13.18 -9.92 36.15
CA ASP A 60 13.29 -8.70 36.96
C ASP A 60 14.74 -8.32 37.28
N ALA A 61 15.62 -9.30 37.55
CA ALA A 61 17.03 -9.05 37.82
C ALA A 61 17.77 -8.40 36.65
N VAL A 62 17.41 -8.77 35.41
CA VAL A 62 17.97 -8.18 34.18
C VAL A 62 17.43 -6.77 33.98
N LEU A 63 16.12 -6.59 34.17
CA LEU A 63 15.45 -5.28 34.06
C LEU A 63 15.96 -4.27 35.09
N GLN A 64 16.22 -4.71 36.33
CA GLN A 64 16.82 -3.88 37.38
C GLN A 64 18.27 -3.49 37.04
N ARG A 65 19.09 -4.42 36.53
CA ARG A 65 20.44 -4.11 36.05
C ARG A 65 20.42 -3.10 34.91
N ALA A 66 19.43 -3.19 34.02
CA ALA A 66 19.18 -2.24 32.94
C ALA A 66 18.62 -0.90 33.41
N GLN A 67 18.28 -0.75 34.70
CA GLN A 67 17.72 0.44 35.29
C GLN A 67 16.42 0.89 34.59
N VAL A 68 15.55 -0.09 34.29
CA VAL A 68 14.26 0.11 33.60
C VAL A 68 13.39 1.20 34.22
N GLN A 69 13.47 1.40 35.54
CA GLN A 69 12.72 2.45 36.24
C GLN A 69 13.07 3.88 35.77
N GLN A 70 14.24 4.06 35.16
CA GLN A 70 14.75 5.36 34.72
C GLN A 70 14.74 5.51 33.19
N CYS A 71 14.28 4.50 32.44
CA CYS A 71 14.24 4.61 30.99
C CYS A 71 13.08 5.49 30.54
N ARG A 72 13.33 6.29 29.49
CA ARG A 72 12.30 7.04 28.78
C ARG A 72 11.47 6.10 27.91
N ALA A 73 12.14 5.21 27.18
CA ALA A 73 11.49 4.26 26.30
C ALA A 73 12.19 2.89 26.27
N ALA A 74 11.40 1.86 26.02
CA ALA A 74 11.81 0.48 25.84
C ALA A 74 11.38 0.01 24.44
N LEU A 75 12.37 -0.24 23.58
CA LEU A 75 12.17 -0.84 22.27
C LEU A 75 12.30 -2.35 22.40
N ILE A 76 11.21 -3.08 22.18
CA ILE A 76 11.13 -4.52 22.37
C ILE A 76 11.02 -5.18 21.00
N VAL A 77 12.16 -5.65 20.48
CA VAL A 77 12.35 -5.99 19.06
C VAL A 77 12.93 -7.39 18.85
N THR A 78 12.71 -8.29 19.81
CA THR A 78 13.12 -9.70 19.68
C THR A 78 12.36 -10.40 18.55
N SER A 79 12.85 -11.58 18.14
CA SER A 79 12.19 -12.40 17.11
C SER A 79 10.92 -13.10 17.60
N SER A 80 10.69 -13.18 18.92
CA SER A 80 9.53 -13.87 19.51
C SER A 80 8.46 -12.87 19.95
N GLU A 81 7.26 -12.97 19.37
CA GLU A 81 6.12 -12.13 19.76
C GLU A 81 5.71 -12.37 21.22
N GLN A 82 5.85 -13.61 21.71
CA GLN A 82 5.58 -13.94 23.10
C GLN A 82 6.55 -13.21 24.04
N VAL A 83 7.86 -13.30 23.77
CA VAL A 83 8.89 -12.62 24.58
C VAL A 83 8.68 -11.11 24.54
N ASN A 84 8.29 -10.57 23.38
CA ASN A 84 8.01 -9.15 23.24
C ASN A 84 6.84 -8.69 24.13
N ALA A 85 5.74 -9.46 24.17
CA ALA A 85 4.59 -9.15 25.02
C ALA A 85 4.90 -9.31 26.52
N GLU A 86 5.60 -10.38 26.90
CA GLU A 86 5.99 -10.63 28.29
C GLU A 86 6.95 -9.54 28.81
N THR A 87 7.94 -9.16 28.00
CA THR A 87 8.87 -8.07 28.32
C THR A 87 8.13 -6.75 28.46
N ALA A 88 7.11 -6.49 27.63
CA ALA A 88 6.30 -5.28 27.72
C ALA A 88 5.59 -5.15 29.07
N LEU A 89 4.99 -6.25 29.52
CA LEU A 89 4.31 -6.33 30.80
C LEU A 89 5.30 -6.14 31.95
N ALA A 90 6.45 -6.81 31.90
CA ALA A 90 7.49 -6.70 32.93
C ALA A 90 8.07 -5.28 33.01
N VAL A 91 8.32 -4.63 31.86
CA VAL A 91 8.77 -3.23 31.83
C VAL A 91 7.70 -2.31 32.41
N ARG A 92 6.43 -2.46 32.01
CA ARG A 92 5.34 -1.58 32.51
C ARG A 92 5.14 -1.72 34.02
N GLN A 93 5.30 -2.93 34.58
CA GLN A 93 5.23 -3.16 36.02
C GLN A 93 6.29 -2.37 36.80
N LEU A 94 7.51 -2.28 36.25
CA LEU A 94 8.62 -1.58 36.90
C LEU A 94 8.67 -0.08 36.57
N ASN A 95 8.18 0.31 35.39
CA ASN A 95 8.13 1.70 34.94
C ASN A 95 6.76 2.02 34.32
N PRO A 96 5.83 2.58 35.12
CA PRO A 96 4.49 2.93 34.65
C PRO A 96 4.46 4.00 33.54
N GLN A 97 5.52 4.78 33.38
CA GLN A 97 5.57 5.92 32.45
C GLN A 97 6.38 5.64 31.18
N ALA A 98 7.22 4.59 31.17
CA ALA A 98 8.06 4.24 30.02
C ALA A 98 7.25 4.15 28.73
N ARG A 99 7.75 4.72 27.64
CA ARG A 99 7.17 4.47 26.34
C ARG A 99 7.55 3.07 25.85
N LEU A 100 6.56 2.28 25.44
CA LEU A 100 6.77 0.93 24.92
C LEU A 100 6.65 0.94 23.41
N VAL A 101 7.71 0.56 22.70
CA VAL A 101 7.73 0.41 21.24
C VAL A 101 8.00 -1.05 20.91
N ILE A 102 7.02 -1.75 20.35
CA ILE A 102 7.06 -3.21 20.26
C ILE A 102 7.01 -3.69 18.82
N ARG A 103 7.84 -4.68 18.50
CA ARG A 103 7.69 -5.48 17.29
C ARG A 103 6.58 -6.52 17.50
N SER A 104 5.45 -6.34 16.83
CA SER A 104 4.34 -7.29 16.87
C SER A 104 3.47 -7.17 15.64
N SER A 105 3.09 -8.31 15.06
CA SER A 105 2.15 -8.36 13.95
C SER A 105 0.72 -8.76 14.34
N GLN A 106 0.44 -8.86 15.64
CA GLN A 106 -0.84 -9.30 16.16
C GLN A 106 -1.77 -8.11 16.42
N THR A 107 -2.57 -7.72 15.42
CA THR A 107 -3.44 -6.53 15.52
C THR A 107 -4.35 -6.55 16.74
N ASN A 108 -5.02 -7.67 17.01
CA ASN A 108 -5.94 -7.79 18.15
C ASN A 108 -5.20 -7.70 19.49
N LEU A 109 -4.05 -8.37 19.61
CA LEU A 109 -3.23 -8.30 20.83
C LEU A 109 -2.68 -6.88 21.04
N ASN A 110 -2.22 -6.23 19.98
CA ASN A 110 -1.71 -4.87 20.02
C ASN A 110 -2.77 -3.88 20.50
N GLN A 111 -4.02 -4.04 20.06
CA GLN A 111 -5.13 -3.24 20.54
C GLN A 111 -5.36 -3.43 22.05
N LEU A 112 -5.42 -4.69 22.52
CA LEU A 112 -5.58 -4.99 23.94
C LEU A 112 -4.43 -4.46 24.79
N LEU A 113 -3.18 -4.64 24.34
CA LEU A 113 -2.00 -4.11 25.04
C LEU A 113 -1.98 -2.58 25.04
N SER A 114 -2.42 -1.94 23.96
CA SER A 114 -2.53 -0.48 23.90
C SER A 114 -3.54 0.06 24.91
N GLU A 115 -4.71 -0.58 25.03
CA GLU A 115 -5.75 -0.21 25.99
C GLU A 115 -5.31 -0.42 27.45
N GLN A 116 -4.52 -1.46 27.73
CA GLN A 116 -4.11 -1.82 29.11
C GLN A 116 -2.82 -1.13 29.57
N LEU A 117 -1.84 -0.97 28.69
CA LEU A 117 -0.51 -0.50 29.10
C LEU A 117 -0.36 1.02 29.03
N GLY A 118 -1.11 1.72 28.17
CA GLY A 118 -0.90 3.15 27.90
C GLY A 118 0.51 3.42 27.33
N ASN A 119 0.73 4.61 26.75
CA ASN A 119 2.01 5.02 26.13
C ASN A 119 2.73 3.87 25.38
N PHE A 120 1.98 3.20 24.51
CA PHE A 120 2.33 1.95 23.85
C PHE A 120 2.11 2.10 22.36
N ILE A 121 3.05 1.62 21.56
CA ILE A 121 2.93 1.51 20.12
C ILE A 121 3.53 0.18 19.65
N ALA A 122 2.86 -0.47 18.71
CA ALA A 122 3.33 -1.70 18.12
C ALA A 122 3.43 -1.55 16.61
N PHE A 123 4.54 -2.03 16.04
CA PHE A 123 4.77 -2.04 14.61
C PHE A 123 4.88 -3.47 14.08
N ASP A 124 4.17 -3.72 12.98
CA ASP A 124 4.37 -4.92 12.20
C ASP A 124 5.64 -4.73 11.34
N PRO A 125 6.65 -5.63 11.45
CA PRO A 125 7.87 -5.57 10.64
C PRO A 125 7.62 -5.74 9.13
N THR A 126 6.41 -6.09 8.71
CA THR A 126 6.02 -6.30 7.32
C THR A 126 5.20 -5.14 6.73
N GLU A 127 4.48 -4.37 7.54
CA GLU A 127 3.60 -3.30 7.02
C GLU A 127 4.36 -2.04 6.64
N LEU A 128 5.16 -1.50 7.56
CA LEU A 128 5.89 -0.24 7.35
C LEU A 128 6.82 -0.30 6.12
N PRO A 129 7.60 -1.38 5.87
CA PRO A 129 8.46 -1.45 4.69
C PRO A 129 7.68 -1.71 3.40
N ALA A 130 6.51 -2.34 3.46
CA ALA A 130 5.72 -2.67 2.27
C ALA A 130 5.31 -1.42 1.49
N ALA A 131 5.04 -0.30 2.17
CA ALA A 131 4.82 0.99 1.52
C ALA A 131 6.02 1.39 0.65
N ALA A 132 7.24 1.33 1.20
CA ALA A 132 8.45 1.65 0.47
C ALA A 132 8.65 0.72 -0.76
N PHE A 133 8.37 -0.58 -0.65
CA PHE A 133 8.42 -1.51 -1.78
C PHE A 133 7.35 -1.22 -2.85
N ALA A 134 6.12 -0.90 -2.45
CA ALA A 134 5.05 -0.56 -3.38
C ALA A 134 5.36 0.74 -4.13
N ILE A 135 5.89 1.75 -3.44
CA ILE A 135 6.36 3.00 -4.03
C ILE A 135 7.50 2.73 -5.02
N ALA A 136 8.48 1.91 -4.63
CA ALA A 136 9.58 1.52 -5.50
C ALA A 136 9.09 0.83 -6.78
N ALA A 137 7.99 0.09 -6.69
CA ALA A 137 7.34 -0.55 -7.82
C ALA A 137 6.58 0.43 -8.75
N LEU A 138 6.16 1.60 -8.27
CA LEU A 138 5.43 2.58 -9.10
C LEU A 138 6.34 3.30 -10.10
N GLY A 139 7.66 3.29 -9.85
CA GLY A 139 8.69 3.90 -10.69
C GLY A 139 9.51 4.95 -9.94
N THR A 140 10.44 5.60 -10.64
CA THR A 140 11.34 6.62 -10.07
C THR A 140 10.66 7.96 -9.80
N GLU A 141 9.47 8.18 -10.35
CA GLU A 141 8.73 9.43 -10.21
C GLU A 141 7.97 9.51 -8.88
N THR A 142 7.48 8.40 -8.34
CA THR A 142 6.77 8.41 -7.05
C THR A 142 7.77 8.00 -5.97
N LEU A 143 8.06 8.92 -5.06
CA LEU A 143 9.02 8.72 -3.97
C LEU A 143 8.35 8.40 -2.63
N GLY A 144 7.08 8.74 -2.45
CA GLY A 144 6.32 8.60 -1.21
C GLY A 144 4.85 8.40 -1.50
N PHE A 145 4.14 7.62 -0.70
CA PHE A 145 2.69 7.44 -0.82
C PHE A 145 2.09 7.03 0.52
N PHE A 146 1.11 7.77 1.02
CA PHE A 146 0.51 7.54 2.34
C PHE A 146 -0.89 8.17 2.42
N ASN A 147 -1.71 7.68 3.34
CA ASN A 147 -3.06 8.20 3.57
C ASN A 147 -3.08 9.10 4.81
N LEU A 148 -3.70 10.27 4.70
CA LEU A 148 -4.04 11.11 5.85
C LEU A 148 -5.53 11.44 5.78
N ASP A 149 -6.26 11.12 6.84
CA ASP A 149 -7.70 11.39 6.99
C ASP A 149 -8.55 10.95 5.77
N GLY A 150 -8.23 9.80 5.20
CA GLY A 150 -8.93 9.24 4.04
C GLY A 150 -8.45 9.79 2.69
N GLN A 151 -7.58 10.79 2.68
CA GLN A 151 -6.99 11.35 1.46
C GLN A 151 -5.61 10.74 1.22
N TRP A 152 -5.43 10.15 0.04
CA TRP A 152 -4.13 9.65 -0.37
C TRP A 152 -3.24 10.79 -0.85
N LEU A 153 -2.01 10.84 -0.37
CA LEU A 153 -0.98 11.77 -0.81
C LEU A 153 0.17 11.00 -1.45
N ARG A 154 0.82 11.65 -2.42
CA ARG A 154 2.01 11.13 -3.07
C ARG A 154 3.11 12.17 -3.13
N VAL A 155 4.35 11.74 -2.94
CA VAL A 155 5.55 12.54 -3.18
C VAL A 155 6.05 12.22 -4.57
N VAL A 156 6.15 13.22 -5.42
CA VAL A 156 6.53 13.10 -6.81
C VAL A 156 7.87 13.78 -7.04
N LYS A 157 8.80 13.10 -7.69
CA LYS A 157 10.00 13.66 -8.29
C LYS A 157 9.82 13.71 -9.80
N GLN A 158 9.89 14.91 -10.36
CA GLN A 158 9.73 15.12 -11.79
C GLN A 158 10.81 16.07 -12.31
N SER A 159 11.48 15.67 -13.38
CA SER A 159 12.26 16.61 -14.19
C SER A 159 11.32 17.29 -15.18
N LEU A 160 11.34 18.62 -15.23
CA LEU A 160 10.41 19.40 -16.03
C LEU A 160 10.70 19.23 -17.53
N PRO A 161 9.77 18.65 -18.32
CA PRO A 161 9.95 18.51 -19.75
C PRO A 161 9.83 19.87 -20.48
N PRO A 162 10.35 19.98 -21.72
CA PRO A 162 10.39 21.24 -22.47
C PRO A 162 9.03 21.93 -22.68
N GLU A 163 7.94 21.17 -22.73
CA GLU A 163 6.57 21.66 -22.95
C GLU A 163 5.75 21.78 -21.65
N HIS A 164 6.39 21.68 -20.48
CA HIS A 164 5.64 21.71 -19.22
C HIS A 164 5.07 23.10 -18.92
N HIS A 165 3.80 23.16 -18.56
CA HIS A 165 3.06 24.41 -18.29
C HIS A 165 3.57 25.25 -17.10
N TRP A 166 4.52 24.73 -16.30
CA TRP A 166 5.16 25.49 -15.22
C TRP A 166 6.41 26.23 -15.69
N CYS A 167 7.04 25.79 -16.77
CA CYS A 167 8.30 26.36 -17.23
C CYS A 167 8.13 27.82 -17.67
N ASN A 168 9.15 28.64 -17.41
CA ASN A 168 9.37 30.00 -17.90
C ASN A 168 8.38 31.09 -17.43
N PHE A 169 7.27 30.72 -16.78
CA PHE A 169 6.23 31.69 -16.39
C PHE A 169 5.92 31.71 -14.89
N ARG A 170 6.08 30.59 -14.20
CA ARG A 170 5.72 30.45 -12.78
C ARG A 170 6.95 30.54 -11.91
N ARG A 171 6.83 31.27 -10.81
CA ARG A 171 7.80 31.15 -9.71
C ARG A 171 7.58 29.83 -8.98
N ILE A 172 8.63 29.27 -8.41
CA ILE A 172 8.55 28.02 -7.63
C ILE A 172 7.53 28.14 -6.50
N SER A 173 7.50 29.26 -5.77
CA SER A 173 6.50 29.51 -4.71
C SER A 173 5.04 29.54 -5.18
N GLU A 174 4.77 29.76 -6.48
CA GLU A 174 3.41 29.76 -7.03
C GLU A 174 2.89 28.35 -7.36
N LEU A 175 3.76 27.33 -7.25
CA LEU A 175 3.40 25.94 -7.47
C LEU A 175 2.75 25.31 -6.23
N ASP A 176 2.97 25.90 -5.05
CA ASP A 176 2.27 25.52 -3.82
C ASP A 176 0.76 25.83 -3.93
N SER A 177 -0.05 24.91 -3.43
CA SER A 177 -1.51 25.03 -3.43
C SER A 177 -2.11 24.24 -2.27
N ARG A 178 -3.43 24.32 -2.08
CA ARG A 178 -4.14 23.52 -1.06
C ARG A 178 -3.94 22.00 -1.23
N ASN A 179 -3.59 21.57 -2.44
CA ASN A 179 -3.44 20.16 -2.78
C ASN A 179 -1.99 19.81 -3.19
N ARG A 180 -1.05 20.76 -3.04
CA ARG A 180 0.36 20.54 -3.40
C ARG A 180 1.30 21.35 -2.52
N ARG A 181 2.37 20.71 -2.05
CA ARG A 181 3.45 21.36 -1.31
C ARG A 181 4.79 20.96 -1.88
N LEU A 182 5.62 21.93 -2.23
CA LEU A 182 6.98 21.70 -2.67
C LEU A 182 7.87 21.26 -1.50
N LEU A 183 8.72 20.29 -1.79
CA LEU A 183 9.75 19.80 -0.89
C LEU A 183 11.11 20.28 -1.39
N ALA A 184 11.45 20.02 -2.64
CA ALA A 184 12.74 20.43 -3.19
C ALA A 184 12.66 20.95 -4.63
N HIS A 185 13.59 21.85 -4.97
CA HIS A 185 13.84 22.33 -6.33
C HIS A 185 15.34 22.46 -6.53
N TYR A 186 15.85 21.90 -7.61
CA TYR A 186 17.24 22.09 -8.03
C TYR A 186 17.38 22.03 -9.56
N PRO A 187 18.25 22.86 -10.15
CA PRO A 187 18.53 22.85 -11.57
C PRO A 187 19.29 21.58 -11.98
N PRO A 188 19.28 21.20 -13.27
CA PRO A 188 19.89 19.95 -13.74
C PRO A 188 21.42 19.87 -13.54
N SER A 189 22.08 21.01 -13.38
CA SER A 189 23.52 21.11 -13.13
C SER A 189 23.91 20.91 -11.67
N GLU A 190 22.94 20.92 -10.74
CA GLU A 190 23.19 20.77 -9.31
C GLU A 190 22.85 19.36 -8.83
N HIS A 191 23.66 18.86 -7.91
CA HIS A 191 23.38 17.60 -7.24
C HIS A 191 22.17 17.77 -6.32
N ALA A 192 21.46 16.67 -6.11
CA ALA A 192 20.35 16.64 -5.16
C ALA A 192 20.79 17.21 -3.80
N PRO A 193 20.00 18.12 -3.20
CA PRO A 193 20.37 18.77 -1.94
C PRO A 193 20.47 17.74 -0.81
N GLN A 194 21.39 18.00 0.13
CA GLN A 194 21.54 17.16 1.33
C GLN A 194 20.31 17.22 2.24
N SER A 195 19.61 18.36 2.27
CA SER A 195 18.32 18.48 2.96
C SER A 195 17.16 18.21 1.99
N PHE A 196 16.14 17.54 2.49
CA PHE A 196 14.98 17.14 1.69
C PHE A 196 13.98 18.28 1.43
N HIS A 197 14.14 19.43 2.11
CA HIS A 197 13.23 20.58 2.05
C HIS A 197 13.88 21.86 1.47
N VAL A 198 14.69 21.76 0.41
CA VAL A 198 15.46 22.90 -0.15
C VAL A 198 14.89 23.36 -1.50
N TRP A 199 14.42 24.61 -1.57
CA TRP A 199 13.96 25.25 -2.80
C TRP A 199 14.08 26.77 -2.72
N GLU A 200 14.19 27.45 -3.86
CA GLU A 200 14.25 28.91 -3.93
C GLU A 200 12.88 29.50 -4.32
N PRO A 201 12.20 30.24 -3.42
CA PRO A 201 10.84 30.71 -3.67
C PRO A 201 10.64 31.63 -4.88
N ASP A 202 11.63 32.48 -5.14
CA ASP A 202 11.60 33.47 -6.22
C ASP A 202 12.22 32.96 -7.52
N ALA A 203 12.81 31.77 -7.53
CA ALA A 203 13.29 31.14 -8.75
C ALA A 203 12.12 30.91 -9.73
N ILE A 204 12.42 31.02 -11.02
CA ILE A 204 11.47 30.70 -12.09
C ILE A 204 11.76 29.26 -12.51
N ALA A 205 10.71 28.44 -12.59
CA ALA A 205 10.86 27.06 -13.04
C ALA A 205 11.39 27.01 -14.47
N GLN A 206 12.50 26.31 -14.70
CA GLN A 206 13.12 26.17 -16.02
C GLN A 206 12.95 24.75 -16.57
N VAL A 207 13.18 24.60 -17.87
CA VAL A 207 13.19 23.28 -18.52
C VAL A 207 14.38 22.48 -17.99
N GLY A 208 14.14 21.22 -17.60
CA GLY A 208 15.15 20.33 -17.03
C GLY A 208 15.31 20.43 -15.52
N ASP A 209 14.74 21.44 -14.86
CA ASP A 209 14.72 21.53 -13.40
C ASP A 209 14.08 20.29 -12.80
N THR A 210 14.64 19.82 -11.68
CA THR A 210 14.05 18.73 -10.90
C THR A 210 13.24 19.30 -9.76
N LEU A 211 11.95 18.96 -9.72
CA LEU A 211 11.04 19.30 -8.64
C LEU A 211 10.67 18.06 -7.85
N VAL A 212 10.67 18.19 -6.53
CA VAL A 212 10.11 17.22 -5.61
C VAL A 212 8.96 17.89 -4.87
N TYR A 213 7.75 17.35 -5.00
CA TYR A 213 6.56 17.92 -4.37
C TYR A 213 5.61 16.83 -3.89
N LEU A 214 4.90 17.13 -2.80
CA LEU A 214 3.79 16.36 -2.29
C LEU A 214 2.50 16.83 -2.97
N GLU A 215 1.62 15.91 -3.39
CA GLU A 215 0.28 16.25 -3.87
C GLU A 215 -0.78 15.20 -3.53
N THR A 216 -2.05 15.59 -3.53
CA THR A 216 -3.19 14.66 -3.35
C THR A 216 -3.35 13.73 -4.55
N ALA A 217 -3.43 12.42 -4.31
CA ALA A 217 -3.45 11.37 -5.34
C ALA A 217 -4.80 11.20 -6.06
N GLU A 218 -5.87 11.89 -5.65
CA GLU A 218 -7.18 11.85 -6.33
C GLU A 218 -7.08 12.19 -7.84
N ARG A 219 -6.15 13.08 -8.21
CA ARG A 219 -5.86 13.41 -9.60
C ARG A 219 -5.19 12.27 -10.36
N PHE A 220 -4.34 11.48 -9.71
CA PHE A 220 -3.61 10.36 -10.31
C PHE A 220 -4.50 9.14 -10.57
N LEU A 221 -5.33 8.73 -9.60
CA LEU A 221 -6.30 7.65 -9.77
C LEU A 221 -7.29 7.95 -10.91
N ASN A 222 -7.69 9.22 -11.05
CA ASN A 222 -8.55 9.68 -12.15
C ASN A 222 -7.82 9.83 -13.50
N ALA A 223 -6.54 10.22 -13.51
CA ALA A 223 -5.75 10.34 -14.74
C ALA A 223 -5.37 8.97 -15.33
N GLN A 224 -4.99 7.99 -14.49
CA GLN A 224 -4.68 6.64 -14.98
C GLN A 224 -5.93 5.89 -15.45
N SER A 225 -7.07 6.03 -14.77
CA SER A 225 -8.33 5.43 -15.23
C SER A 225 -8.79 6.01 -16.58
N ARG A 226 -8.51 7.30 -16.86
CA ARG A 226 -8.70 7.91 -18.19
C ARG A 226 -7.71 7.37 -19.23
N ALA A 227 -6.41 7.32 -18.92
CA ALA A 227 -5.40 6.79 -19.85
C ALA A 227 -5.62 5.29 -20.17
N ALA A 228 -6.07 4.49 -19.20
CA ALA A 228 -6.44 3.09 -19.39
C ALA A 228 -7.73 2.92 -20.21
N ARG A 229 -8.70 3.85 -20.07
CA ARG A 229 -9.90 3.92 -20.91
C ARG A 229 -9.58 4.32 -22.35
N ASP A 230 -8.73 5.31 -22.56
CA ASP A 230 -8.34 5.76 -23.91
C ASP A 230 -7.51 4.71 -24.65
N ARG A 231 -6.62 3.99 -23.95
CA ARG A 231 -5.91 2.82 -24.52
C ARG A 231 -6.83 1.64 -24.83
N ARG A 232 -7.91 1.42 -24.05
CA ARG A 232 -8.95 0.44 -24.38
C ARG A 232 -9.82 0.87 -25.57
N ASN A 233 -10.07 2.17 -25.73
CA ASN A 233 -10.85 2.72 -26.84
C ASN A 233 -10.08 2.76 -28.18
N GLY A 234 -8.74 2.78 -28.16
CA GLY A 234 -7.91 2.56 -29.36
C GLY A 234 -8.16 1.20 -30.06
N ASN A 235 -8.66 0.21 -29.32
CA ASN A 235 -9.08 -1.09 -29.85
C ASN A 235 -10.54 -1.12 -30.36
N PHE A 236 -11.30 -0.02 -30.23
CA PHE A 236 -12.71 0.05 -30.64
C PHE A 236 -12.90 0.35 -32.14
N LEU A 237 -11.85 0.82 -32.83
CA LEU A 237 -11.84 0.93 -34.30
C LEU A 237 -11.73 -0.43 -35.02
N ALA A 238 -11.49 -1.52 -34.28
CA ALA A 238 -11.46 -2.88 -34.83
C ALA A 238 -12.83 -3.61 -34.79
N TRP A 239 -13.86 -3.03 -34.17
CA TRP A 239 -15.20 -3.65 -34.07
C TRP A 239 -16.05 -3.56 -35.34
N SER A 240 -15.69 -2.72 -36.32
CA SER A 240 -16.41 -2.58 -37.59
C SER A 240 -16.21 -3.77 -38.55
N THR A 241 -15.26 -4.67 -38.27
CA THR A 241 -15.00 -5.86 -39.11
C THR A 241 -15.63 -7.16 -38.55
N TRP A 242 -16.21 -7.12 -37.34
CA TRP A 242 -16.80 -8.30 -36.69
C TRP A 242 -18.29 -8.53 -37.04
N GLN A 243 -19.01 -7.50 -37.46
CA GLN A 243 -20.45 -7.58 -37.76
C GLN A 243 -20.81 -8.29 -39.09
N ARG A 244 -19.84 -8.68 -39.93
CA ARG A 244 -20.09 -9.39 -41.21
C ARG A 244 -19.87 -10.92 -41.17
N ARG A 245 -19.63 -11.54 -40.01
CA ARG A 245 -19.40 -13.00 -39.88
C ARG A 245 -20.45 -13.76 -39.06
N LEU A 246 -21.70 -13.32 -39.06
CA LEU A 246 -22.83 -14.08 -38.51
C LEU A 246 -23.71 -14.67 -39.64
N ARG A 247 -23.31 -15.80 -40.22
CA ARG A 247 -24.20 -16.66 -41.04
C ARG A 247 -23.79 -18.14 -40.97
N TRP A 248 -24.76 -18.97 -40.53
CA TRP A 248 -24.97 -20.41 -40.79
C TRP A 248 -23.88 -21.45 -40.47
N ARG A 249 -22.62 -21.06 -40.28
CA ARG A 249 -21.52 -22.00 -39.93
C ARG A 249 -21.47 -22.37 -38.45
N ASN A 250 -22.04 -21.55 -37.56
CA ASN A 250 -22.03 -21.80 -36.11
C ASN A 250 -23.10 -22.80 -35.65
N LEU A 251 -24.23 -22.94 -36.34
CA LEU A 251 -25.25 -23.94 -35.97
C LEU A 251 -24.75 -25.38 -36.21
N ARG A 252 -24.07 -25.62 -37.34
CA ARG A 252 -23.42 -26.92 -37.64
C ARG A 252 -22.24 -27.21 -36.71
N ARG A 253 -21.54 -26.18 -36.21
CA ARG A 253 -20.46 -26.35 -35.22
C ARG A 253 -21.01 -26.60 -33.82
N LEU A 254 -22.10 -25.96 -33.41
CA LEU A 254 -22.76 -26.22 -32.13
C LEU A 254 -23.35 -27.64 -32.08
N LEU A 255 -23.99 -28.10 -33.16
CA LEU A 255 -24.49 -29.48 -33.25
C LEU A 255 -23.36 -30.53 -33.28
N ARG A 256 -22.24 -30.24 -33.97
CA ARG A 256 -21.06 -31.13 -33.96
C ARG A 256 -20.30 -31.09 -32.64
N GLN A 257 -20.21 -29.95 -31.97
CA GLN A 257 -19.60 -29.83 -30.65
C GLN A 257 -20.46 -30.50 -29.59
N PHE A 258 -21.79 -30.41 -29.67
CA PHE A 258 -22.71 -31.19 -28.84
C PHE A 258 -22.52 -32.70 -29.05
N TRP A 259 -22.34 -33.14 -30.31
CA TRP A 259 -22.02 -34.53 -30.66
C TRP A 259 -20.60 -34.98 -30.26
N GLN A 260 -19.63 -34.08 -30.17
CA GLN A 260 -18.24 -34.41 -29.78
C GLN A 260 -18.02 -34.32 -28.26
N LEU A 261 -18.77 -33.48 -27.54
CA LEU A 261 -18.76 -33.41 -26.07
C LEU A 261 -19.49 -34.59 -25.42
N SER A 262 -20.55 -35.11 -26.06
CA SER A 262 -21.25 -36.32 -25.58
C SER A 262 -20.39 -37.59 -25.66
N TRP A 263 -19.29 -37.55 -26.41
CA TRP A 263 -18.34 -38.66 -26.53
C TRP A 263 -17.33 -38.74 -25.38
N GLN A 264 -17.13 -37.71 -24.55
CA GLN A 264 -16.12 -37.73 -23.48
C GLN A 264 -16.65 -38.12 -22.09
N GLN A 265 -17.97 -38.18 -21.88
CA GLN A 265 -18.54 -38.57 -20.58
C GLN A 265 -19.31 -39.88 -20.67
N GLN A 266 -18.77 -40.95 -20.05
CA GLN A 266 -19.39 -42.28 -19.97
C GLN A 266 -20.87 -42.22 -19.54
N VAL A 267 -21.22 -41.32 -18.63
CA VAL A 267 -22.57 -41.20 -18.07
C VAL A 267 -23.59 -40.63 -19.08
N GLN A 268 -23.18 -39.70 -19.95
CA GLN A 268 -24.07 -39.15 -20.99
C GLN A 268 -24.34 -40.16 -22.11
N ARG A 269 -23.39 -41.06 -22.40
CA ARG A 269 -23.60 -42.17 -23.35
C ARG A 269 -24.65 -43.15 -22.83
N VAL A 270 -24.58 -43.52 -21.56
CA VAL A 270 -25.56 -44.40 -20.92
C VAL A 270 -26.94 -43.74 -20.94
N ALA A 271 -27.03 -42.44 -20.62
CA ALA A 271 -28.28 -41.67 -20.67
C ALA A 271 -28.93 -41.70 -22.07
N LEU A 272 -28.14 -41.47 -23.12
CA LEU A 272 -28.62 -41.44 -24.49
C LEU A 272 -29.04 -42.82 -24.98
N ILE A 273 -28.28 -43.87 -24.65
CA ILE A 273 -28.64 -45.26 -24.97
C ILE A 273 -29.95 -45.64 -24.26
N CYS A 274 -30.08 -45.35 -22.96
CA CYS A 274 -31.31 -45.63 -22.23
C CYS A 274 -32.50 -44.82 -22.79
N ALA A 275 -32.32 -43.55 -23.14
CA ALA A 275 -33.38 -42.75 -23.76
C ALA A 275 -33.84 -43.33 -25.12
N VAL A 276 -32.91 -43.78 -25.97
CA VAL A 276 -33.23 -44.43 -27.25
C VAL A 276 -33.97 -45.75 -27.03
N ILE A 277 -33.52 -46.58 -26.08
CA ILE A 277 -34.18 -47.84 -25.72
C ILE A 277 -35.60 -47.57 -25.19
N THR A 278 -35.78 -46.59 -24.32
CA THR A 278 -37.08 -46.19 -23.78
C THR A 278 -38.04 -45.72 -24.88
N VAL A 279 -37.59 -44.88 -25.82
CA VAL A 279 -38.42 -44.44 -26.94
C VAL A 279 -38.79 -45.62 -27.85
N PHE A 280 -37.85 -46.52 -28.12
CA PHE A 280 -38.10 -47.73 -28.90
C PHE A 280 -39.14 -48.64 -28.22
N LEU A 281 -38.98 -48.91 -26.92
CA LEU A 281 -39.91 -49.70 -26.13
C LEU A 281 -41.31 -49.07 -26.05
N LEU A 282 -41.39 -47.75 -25.98
CA LEU A 282 -42.65 -47.02 -26.00
C LEU A 282 -43.38 -47.16 -27.35
N ILE A 283 -42.67 -47.04 -28.48
CA ILE A 283 -43.24 -47.24 -29.81
C ILE A 283 -43.66 -48.71 -30.00
N ALA A 284 -42.79 -49.65 -29.63
CA ALA A 284 -43.06 -51.08 -29.73
C ALA A 284 -44.26 -51.49 -28.87
N GLY A 285 -44.35 -51.03 -27.62
CA GLY A 285 -45.47 -51.29 -26.73
C GLY A 285 -46.78 -50.69 -27.25
N THR A 286 -46.76 -49.46 -27.76
CA THR A 286 -47.96 -48.81 -28.34
C THR A 286 -48.52 -49.62 -29.51
N ILE A 287 -47.64 -50.11 -30.41
CA ILE A 287 -48.03 -50.94 -31.55
C ILE A 287 -48.57 -52.31 -31.08
N LEU A 288 -47.90 -52.92 -30.10
CA LEU A 288 -48.24 -54.24 -29.59
C LEU A 288 -49.59 -54.25 -28.85
N PHE A 289 -49.84 -53.26 -28.00
CA PHE A 289 -51.10 -53.12 -27.28
C PHE A 289 -52.26 -52.80 -28.22
N HIS A 290 -52.07 -51.90 -29.20
CA HIS A 290 -53.11 -51.60 -30.19
C HIS A 290 -53.45 -52.81 -31.08
N ARG A 291 -52.44 -53.62 -31.45
CA ARG A 291 -52.65 -54.81 -32.29
C ARG A 291 -53.33 -55.96 -31.53
N TYR A 292 -53.12 -56.08 -30.23
CA TYR A 292 -53.68 -57.15 -29.41
C TYR A 292 -55.07 -56.82 -28.83
N TYR A 293 -55.33 -55.55 -28.54
CA TYR A 293 -56.65 -55.04 -28.14
C TYR A 293 -57.21 -54.09 -29.20
N PRO A 294 -57.84 -54.63 -30.26
CA PRO A 294 -58.31 -53.83 -31.41
C PRO A 294 -59.41 -52.81 -31.05
N ASP A 295 -60.07 -52.97 -29.90
CA ASP A 295 -61.08 -52.02 -29.39
C ASP A 295 -60.45 -50.75 -28.77
N THR A 296 -59.12 -50.67 -28.69
CA THR A 296 -58.40 -49.53 -28.11
C THR A 296 -57.94 -48.52 -29.16
N THR A 297 -58.08 -47.23 -28.87
CA THR A 297 -57.51 -46.17 -29.69
C THR A 297 -55.98 -46.12 -29.58
N TRP A 298 -55.30 -45.60 -30.61
CA TRP A 298 -53.85 -45.38 -30.60
C TRP A 298 -53.39 -44.54 -29.40
N LEU A 299 -54.22 -43.56 -28.98
CA LEU A 299 -53.92 -42.70 -27.85
C LEU A 299 -53.99 -43.48 -26.52
N SER A 300 -54.97 -44.36 -26.34
CA SER A 300 -55.06 -45.22 -25.15
C SER A 300 -53.91 -46.23 -25.06
N ALA A 301 -53.48 -46.82 -26.18
CA ALA A 301 -52.34 -47.74 -26.20
C ALA A 301 -51.01 -47.03 -25.87
N PHE A 302 -50.84 -45.79 -26.33
CA PHE A 302 -49.70 -44.94 -25.95
C PHE A 302 -49.71 -44.63 -24.46
N TYR A 303 -50.86 -44.22 -23.90
CA TYR A 303 -50.96 -43.92 -22.47
C TYR A 303 -50.69 -45.15 -21.60
N ALA A 304 -51.25 -46.31 -21.95
CA ALA A 304 -50.99 -47.57 -21.25
C ALA A 304 -49.49 -47.92 -21.25
N THR A 305 -48.84 -47.78 -22.41
CA THR A 305 -47.40 -48.05 -22.54
C THR A 305 -46.55 -47.04 -21.76
N ALA A 306 -46.91 -45.76 -21.79
CA ALA A 306 -46.19 -44.70 -21.06
C ALA A 306 -46.32 -44.85 -19.53
N ILE A 307 -47.49 -45.24 -19.03
CA ILE A 307 -47.74 -45.49 -17.60
C ILE A 307 -46.91 -46.67 -17.10
N LEU A 308 -46.89 -47.79 -17.86
CA LEU A 308 -46.06 -48.95 -17.54
C LEU A 308 -44.57 -48.59 -17.51
N LEU A 309 -44.12 -47.77 -18.46
CA LEU A 309 -42.73 -47.30 -18.53
C LEU A 309 -42.39 -46.39 -17.33
N LEU A 310 -43.34 -45.63 -16.79
CA LEU A 310 -43.12 -44.82 -15.58
C LEU A 310 -43.17 -45.63 -14.28
N GLY A 311 -43.38 -46.95 -14.33
CA GLY A 311 -43.50 -47.80 -13.14
C GLY A 311 -44.92 -47.92 -12.58
N GLY A 312 -45.93 -47.38 -13.29
CA GLY A 312 -47.33 -47.44 -12.85
C GLY A 312 -48.00 -48.76 -13.21
N TYR A 313 -48.81 -49.30 -12.29
CA TYR A 313 -49.77 -50.36 -12.60
C TYR A 313 -50.98 -49.73 -13.31
N ALA A 314 -51.41 -50.31 -14.43
CA ALA A 314 -52.48 -49.77 -15.27
C ALA A 314 -53.87 -49.75 -14.61
N ASP A 315 -54.05 -50.38 -13.45
CA ASP A 315 -55.32 -50.53 -12.72
C ASP A 315 -55.90 -49.21 -12.15
N LEU A 316 -55.22 -48.07 -12.36
CA LEU A 316 -55.66 -46.75 -11.87
C LEU A 316 -56.54 -45.96 -12.86
N PHE A 317 -56.71 -46.40 -14.11
CA PHE A 317 -57.58 -45.72 -15.09
C PHE A 317 -58.70 -46.67 -15.55
N GLY A 318 -59.84 -46.55 -14.86
CA GLY A 318 -61.03 -47.40 -14.97
C GLY A 318 -61.81 -47.30 -16.28
N ASP A 319 -61.20 -47.75 -17.38
CA ASP A 319 -61.91 -48.08 -18.63
C ASP A 319 -61.34 -49.33 -19.34
N PHE A 320 -60.27 -49.93 -18.80
CA PHE A 320 -59.89 -51.29 -19.16
C PHE A 320 -60.65 -52.23 -18.23
N GLY A 321 -61.80 -52.75 -18.69
CA GLY A 321 -62.50 -53.82 -17.98
C GLY A 321 -61.53 -54.96 -17.63
N ALA A 322 -61.73 -55.64 -16.49
CA ALA A 322 -60.88 -56.73 -16.04
C ALA A 322 -60.57 -57.68 -17.21
N ILE A 323 -59.35 -57.59 -17.73
CA ILE A 323 -58.94 -58.36 -18.90
C ILE A 323 -58.75 -59.80 -18.41
N ALA A 324 -59.80 -60.60 -18.50
CA ALA A 324 -59.70 -62.04 -18.33
C ALA A 324 -58.82 -62.57 -19.47
N ASP A 325 -57.75 -63.27 -19.09
CA ASP A 325 -56.74 -63.92 -19.96
C ASP A 325 -55.76 -62.99 -20.72
N ILE A 326 -54.92 -62.27 -19.97
CA ILE A 326 -53.68 -61.69 -20.54
C ILE A 326 -52.68 -62.83 -20.82
N PRO A 327 -52.15 -62.98 -22.04
CA PRO A 327 -51.13 -63.98 -22.35
C PRO A 327 -49.86 -63.78 -21.53
N ALA A 328 -49.26 -64.89 -21.07
CA ALA A 328 -48.01 -64.87 -20.29
C ALA A 328 -46.87 -64.10 -21.00
N TRP A 329 -46.80 -64.13 -22.33
CA TRP A 329 -45.78 -63.40 -23.10
C TRP A 329 -45.98 -61.88 -23.05
N LEU A 330 -47.23 -61.40 -23.00
CA LEU A 330 -47.55 -59.97 -22.91
C LEU A 330 -47.31 -59.45 -21.47
N GLN A 331 -47.58 -60.29 -20.46
CA GLN A 331 -47.20 -60.00 -19.07
C GLN A 331 -45.68 -59.89 -18.90
N PHE A 332 -44.92 -60.80 -19.52
CA PHE A 332 -43.46 -60.75 -19.50
C PHE A 332 -42.91 -59.50 -20.20
N PHE A 333 -43.54 -59.10 -21.31
CA PHE A 333 -43.21 -57.86 -22.01
C PHE A 333 -43.52 -56.62 -21.15
N ALA A 334 -44.70 -56.57 -20.52
CA ALA A 334 -45.07 -55.49 -19.61
C ALA A 334 -44.11 -55.40 -18.41
N LEU A 335 -43.73 -56.53 -17.80
CA LEU A 335 -42.72 -56.57 -16.74
C LEU A 335 -41.36 -56.03 -17.20
N THR A 336 -40.91 -56.44 -18.39
CA THR A 336 -39.65 -55.96 -18.99
C THR A 336 -39.70 -54.45 -19.25
N LEU A 337 -40.85 -53.96 -19.74
CA LEU A 337 -41.09 -52.54 -19.98
C LEU A 337 -41.01 -51.72 -18.69
N THR A 338 -41.63 -52.19 -17.61
CA THR A 338 -41.62 -51.54 -16.29
C THR A 338 -40.23 -51.51 -15.66
N VAL A 339 -39.47 -52.61 -15.74
CA VAL A 339 -38.10 -52.67 -15.21
C VAL A 339 -37.18 -51.72 -15.99
N ALA A 340 -37.26 -51.74 -17.32
CA ALA A 340 -36.44 -50.87 -18.16
C ALA A 340 -36.75 -49.38 -17.94
N GLY A 341 -38.04 -49.04 -17.80
CA GLY A 341 -38.48 -47.69 -17.52
C GLY A 341 -38.06 -47.18 -16.13
N THR A 342 -38.17 -48.01 -15.10
CA THR A 342 -37.71 -47.68 -13.74
C THR A 342 -36.20 -47.45 -13.69
N ALA A 343 -35.42 -48.29 -14.38
CA ALA A 343 -33.98 -48.11 -14.49
C ALA A 343 -33.61 -46.79 -15.20
N PHE A 344 -34.34 -46.41 -16.26
CA PHE A 344 -34.15 -45.13 -16.94
C PHE A 344 -34.41 -43.93 -16.03
N VAL A 345 -35.51 -43.95 -15.27
CA VAL A 345 -35.82 -42.88 -14.30
C VAL A 345 -34.72 -42.75 -13.25
N GLY A 346 -34.19 -43.88 -12.74
CA GLY A 346 -33.07 -43.89 -11.79
C GLY A 346 -31.80 -43.26 -12.37
N VAL A 347 -31.44 -43.58 -13.63
CA VAL A 347 -30.29 -42.99 -14.33
C VAL A 347 -30.49 -41.48 -14.53
N LEU A 348 -31.71 -41.06 -14.91
CA LEU A 348 -32.04 -39.65 -15.09
C LEU A 348 -31.92 -38.85 -13.78
N TYR A 349 -32.40 -39.42 -12.66
CA TYR A 349 -32.28 -38.81 -11.34
C TYR A 349 -30.81 -38.67 -10.90
N ALA A 350 -29.99 -39.71 -11.11
CA ALA A 350 -28.56 -39.66 -10.81
C ALA A 350 -27.84 -38.58 -11.61
N LEU A 351 -28.16 -38.44 -12.91
CA LEU A 351 -27.61 -37.40 -13.78
C LEU A 351 -28.03 -35.99 -13.37
N LEU A 352 -29.31 -35.81 -13.03
CA LEU A 352 -29.83 -34.52 -12.55
C LEU A 352 -29.10 -34.10 -11.26
N THR A 353 -28.94 -35.05 -10.33
CA THR A 353 -28.24 -34.82 -9.07
C THR A 353 -26.78 -34.46 -9.31
N GLN A 354 -26.09 -35.18 -10.20
CA GLN A 354 -24.70 -34.89 -10.58
C GLN A 354 -24.55 -33.53 -11.29
N ALA A 355 -25.51 -33.13 -12.13
CA ALA A 355 -25.53 -31.82 -12.78
C ALA A 355 -25.70 -30.68 -11.76
N LEU A 356 -26.61 -30.82 -10.80
CA LEU A 356 -26.79 -29.86 -9.70
C LEU A 356 -25.55 -29.77 -8.80
N LEU A 357 -24.93 -30.92 -8.49
CA LEU A 357 -23.71 -30.97 -7.67
C LEU A 357 -22.54 -30.29 -8.38
N SER A 358 -22.30 -30.62 -9.66
CA SER A 358 -21.20 -30.05 -10.44
C SER A 358 -21.36 -28.56 -10.71
N SER A 359 -22.58 -28.06 -10.86
CA SER A 359 -22.86 -26.62 -10.98
C SER A 359 -22.48 -25.83 -9.72
N ARG A 360 -22.56 -26.42 -8.52
CA ARG A 360 -22.15 -25.73 -7.29
C ARG A 360 -20.63 -25.69 -7.09
N PHE A 361 -19.87 -26.60 -7.72
CA PHE A 361 -18.40 -26.66 -7.59
C PHE A 361 -17.63 -25.94 -8.72
N GLN A 362 -18.29 -25.46 -9.78
CA GLN A 362 -17.62 -24.75 -10.89
C GLN A 362 -17.30 -23.26 -10.63
N PHE A 363 -17.72 -22.69 -9.49
CA PHE A 363 -17.33 -21.33 -9.11
C PHE A 363 -15.84 -21.18 -8.70
N SER A 364 -15.10 -22.28 -8.54
CA SER A 364 -13.80 -22.26 -7.84
C SER A 364 -12.53 -22.34 -8.72
N LYS A 365 -12.55 -21.98 -10.02
CA LYS A 365 -11.32 -22.00 -10.88
C LYS A 365 -11.26 -20.92 -11.97
N ARG A 366 -11.73 -19.69 -11.74
CA ARG A 366 -11.42 -18.59 -12.66
C ARG A 366 -10.04 -18.03 -12.31
N ARG A 367 -8.97 -18.62 -12.88
CA ARG A 367 -7.64 -18.00 -12.83
C ARG A 367 -7.72 -16.68 -13.59
N LEU A 368 -7.36 -15.58 -12.92
CA LEU A 368 -7.29 -14.28 -13.56
C LEU A 368 -6.30 -14.34 -14.73
N PRO A 369 -6.62 -13.72 -15.88
CA PRO A 369 -5.69 -13.66 -17.00
C PRO A 369 -4.43 -12.90 -16.58
N LEU A 370 -3.26 -13.43 -16.97
CA LEU A 370 -1.99 -12.77 -16.74
C LEU A 370 -1.92 -11.50 -17.60
N PRO A 371 -1.52 -10.34 -17.06
CA PRO A 371 -1.26 -9.13 -17.83
C PRO A 371 -0.14 -9.35 -18.84
N THR A 372 -0.21 -8.63 -19.96
CA THR A 372 0.74 -8.76 -21.08
C THR A 372 1.71 -7.59 -21.20
N SER A 373 1.47 -6.46 -20.53
CA SER A 373 2.36 -5.29 -20.50
C SER A 373 1.88 -4.31 -19.42
N ASP A 374 2.69 -3.30 -19.10
CA ASP A 374 2.33 -2.20 -18.17
C ASP A 374 1.82 -2.69 -16.80
N HIS A 375 2.50 -3.70 -16.26
CA HIS A 375 2.14 -4.36 -15.00
C HIS A 375 3.36 -4.53 -14.09
N VAL A 376 3.10 -4.60 -12.79
CA VAL A 376 4.12 -4.88 -11.77
C VAL A 376 4.24 -6.38 -11.57
N VAL A 377 5.46 -6.92 -11.56
CA VAL A 377 5.70 -8.32 -11.20
C VAL A 377 6.27 -8.41 -9.78
N ILE A 378 5.56 -9.09 -8.88
CA ILE A 378 5.99 -9.32 -7.49
C ILE A 378 6.53 -10.75 -7.40
N ILE A 379 7.80 -10.92 -7.06
CA ILE A 379 8.46 -12.20 -6.90
C ILE A 379 8.74 -12.43 -5.41
N GLY A 380 8.15 -13.47 -4.85
CA GLY A 380 8.10 -13.67 -3.41
C GLY A 380 6.78 -13.16 -2.83
N PHE A 381 5.76 -14.02 -2.83
CA PHE A 381 4.42 -13.70 -2.34
C PHE A 381 4.20 -14.10 -0.87
N GLY A 382 5.21 -13.82 -0.04
CA GLY A 382 5.12 -13.91 1.43
C GLY A 382 4.40 -12.70 2.03
N ARG A 383 4.56 -12.46 3.34
CA ARG A 383 3.86 -11.37 4.05
C ARG A 383 4.08 -9.98 3.43
N VAL A 384 5.34 -9.63 3.16
CA VAL A 384 5.69 -8.34 2.52
C VAL A 384 5.14 -8.27 1.09
N GLY A 385 5.34 -9.32 0.27
CA GLY A 385 4.84 -9.35 -1.11
C GLY A 385 3.31 -9.25 -1.20
N GLN A 386 2.58 -9.86 -0.26
CA GLN A 386 1.12 -9.74 -0.15
C GLN A 386 0.70 -8.31 0.20
N ARG A 387 1.36 -7.68 1.19
CA ARG A 387 1.05 -6.30 1.57
C ARG A 387 1.35 -5.31 0.44
N VAL A 388 2.47 -5.51 -0.28
CA VAL A 388 2.80 -4.75 -1.49
C VAL A 388 1.73 -4.93 -2.57
N ALA A 389 1.23 -6.15 -2.78
CA ALA A 389 0.17 -6.39 -3.75
C ALA A 389 -1.14 -5.69 -3.38
N LEU A 390 -1.53 -5.70 -2.10
CA LEU A 390 -2.72 -4.97 -1.62
C LEU A 390 -2.58 -3.47 -1.86
N LEU A 391 -1.44 -2.87 -1.51
CA LEU A 391 -1.17 -1.45 -1.77
C LEU A 391 -1.23 -1.12 -3.26
N LEU A 392 -0.61 -1.95 -4.11
CA LEU A 392 -0.65 -1.76 -5.56
C LEU A 392 -2.05 -1.95 -6.17
N GLN A 393 -2.89 -2.80 -5.58
CA GLN A 393 -4.30 -2.94 -5.96
C GLN A 393 -5.12 -1.72 -5.57
N GLU A 394 -4.90 -1.15 -4.39
CA GLU A 394 -5.49 0.13 -3.98
C GLU A 394 -5.11 1.24 -4.97
N PHE A 395 -3.90 1.17 -5.54
CA PHE A 395 -3.42 2.09 -6.58
C PHE A 395 -3.91 1.74 -7.99
N GLN A 396 -4.81 0.76 -8.12
CA GLN A 396 -5.35 0.27 -9.40
C GLN A 396 -4.27 -0.16 -10.40
N GLN A 397 -3.09 -0.59 -9.93
CA GLN A 397 -2.03 -1.08 -10.81
C GLN A 397 -2.36 -2.48 -11.30
N SER A 398 -2.07 -2.73 -12.58
CA SER A 398 -2.04 -4.10 -13.09
C SER A 398 -0.84 -4.81 -12.47
N LEU A 399 -1.03 -6.01 -11.91
CA LEU A 399 0.05 -6.74 -11.27
C LEU A 399 -0.06 -8.25 -11.48
N THR A 400 1.06 -8.94 -11.28
CA THR A 400 1.15 -10.40 -11.21
C THR A 400 2.14 -10.79 -10.14
N ALA A 401 1.82 -11.83 -9.40
CA ALA A 401 2.67 -12.33 -8.33
C ALA A 401 3.24 -13.71 -8.68
N ILE A 402 4.40 -14.03 -8.11
CA ILE A 402 5.06 -15.33 -8.17
C ILE A 402 5.32 -15.79 -6.74
N ALA A 403 4.64 -16.85 -6.30
CA ALA A 403 4.94 -17.56 -5.07
C ALA A 403 6.01 -18.62 -5.33
N LEU A 404 7.18 -18.44 -4.70
CA LEU A 404 8.30 -19.40 -4.74
C LEU A 404 8.20 -20.50 -3.69
N ASN A 405 7.05 -20.61 -3.03
CA ASN A 405 6.70 -21.70 -2.12
C ASN A 405 5.68 -22.62 -2.83
N PRO A 406 6.01 -23.91 -3.08
CA PRO A 406 5.12 -24.85 -3.76
C PRO A 406 3.82 -25.13 -2.99
N ASP A 407 3.82 -24.95 -1.67
CA ASP A 407 2.69 -25.22 -0.79
C ASP A 407 1.77 -23.99 -0.61
N PHE A 408 2.10 -22.88 -1.27
CA PHE A 408 1.29 -21.66 -1.19
C PHE A 408 -0.11 -21.89 -1.77
N ASP A 409 -1.14 -21.57 -0.98
CA ASP A 409 -2.53 -21.65 -1.40
C ASP A 409 -2.91 -20.43 -2.26
N LEU A 410 -3.12 -20.70 -3.55
CA LEU A 410 -3.52 -19.69 -4.54
C LEU A 410 -4.90 -19.08 -4.24
N ASN A 411 -5.74 -19.75 -3.45
CA ASN A 411 -7.10 -19.28 -3.18
C ASN A 411 -7.16 -18.18 -2.11
N LEU A 412 -6.07 -17.93 -1.38
CA LEU A 412 -6.00 -16.87 -0.37
C LEU A 412 -6.10 -15.46 -1.00
N PHE A 413 -5.70 -15.31 -2.27
CA PHE A 413 -5.67 -14.03 -2.98
C PHE A 413 -6.33 -14.14 -4.36
N PRO A 414 -7.67 -14.36 -4.43
CA PRO A 414 -8.36 -14.60 -5.70
C PRO A 414 -8.37 -13.38 -6.62
N GLN A 415 -8.03 -12.20 -6.11
CA GLN A 415 -8.00 -10.92 -6.82
C GLN A 415 -6.64 -10.63 -7.51
N VAL A 416 -5.62 -11.46 -7.28
CA VAL A 416 -4.27 -11.30 -7.82
C VAL A 416 -3.96 -12.44 -8.80
N PRO A 417 -3.54 -12.15 -10.05
CA PRO A 417 -2.98 -13.18 -10.93
C PRO A 417 -1.68 -13.73 -10.31
N LEU A 418 -1.71 -14.98 -9.87
CA LEU A 418 -0.63 -15.60 -9.10
C LEU A 418 -0.09 -16.84 -9.80
N LEU A 419 1.23 -16.87 -9.99
CA LEU A 419 1.99 -18.03 -10.45
C LEU A 419 2.65 -18.71 -9.26
N ARG A 420 2.79 -20.03 -9.33
CA ARG A 420 3.39 -20.84 -8.27
C ARG A 420 4.46 -21.74 -8.85
N GLY A 421 5.58 -21.85 -8.16
CA GLY A 421 6.63 -22.79 -8.50
C GLY A 421 7.79 -22.74 -7.52
N THR A 422 8.90 -23.35 -7.91
CA THR A 422 10.14 -23.36 -7.13
C THR A 422 11.22 -22.56 -7.86
N LYS A 423 12.33 -22.31 -7.16
CA LYS A 423 13.54 -21.68 -7.74
C LYS A 423 14.02 -22.37 -9.01
N ALA A 424 13.93 -23.71 -9.08
CA ALA A 424 14.42 -24.50 -10.21
C ALA A 424 13.74 -24.16 -11.56
N ILE A 425 12.52 -23.65 -11.52
CA ILE A 425 11.75 -23.26 -12.71
C ILE A 425 11.56 -21.74 -12.81
N LEU A 426 12.41 -20.96 -12.14
CA LEU A 426 12.32 -19.50 -12.09
C LEU A 426 12.26 -18.88 -13.48
N GLN A 427 13.11 -19.31 -14.41
CA GLN A 427 13.16 -18.72 -15.76
C GLN A 427 11.85 -18.91 -16.55
N ASP A 428 11.20 -20.07 -16.39
CA ASP A 428 9.87 -20.34 -16.96
C ASP A 428 8.79 -19.50 -16.27
N LEU A 429 8.86 -19.33 -14.95
CA LEU A 429 7.93 -18.46 -14.21
C LEU A 429 8.06 -16.98 -14.63
N LEU A 430 9.28 -16.45 -14.80
CA LEU A 430 9.50 -15.08 -15.26
C LEU A 430 9.00 -14.87 -16.69
N THR A 431 9.13 -15.91 -17.54
CA THR A 431 8.60 -15.89 -18.91
C THR A 431 7.07 -15.89 -18.90
N LYS A 432 6.44 -16.75 -18.08
CA LYS A 432 4.98 -16.80 -17.91
C LYS A 432 4.41 -15.52 -17.30
N ALA A 433 5.12 -14.92 -16.34
CA ALA A 433 4.79 -13.62 -15.76
C ALA A 433 5.06 -12.44 -16.71
N ASN A 434 5.67 -12.71 -17.87
CA ASN A 434 6.01 -11.72 -18.88
C ASN A 434 6.84 -10.53 -18.35
N VAL A 435 7.86 -10.85 -17.55
CA VAL A 435 8.79 -9.88 -16.94
C VAL A 435 9.45 -8.95 -17.98
N ARG A 436 9.65 -9.45 -19.21
CA ARG A 436 10.20 -8.67 -20.33
C ARG A 436 9.39 -7.40 -20.64
N ALA A 437 8.07 -7.44 -20.48
CA ALA A 437 7.18 -6.31 -20.74
C ALA A 437 6.61 -5.68 -19.45
N ALA A 438 7.13 -6.09 -18.29
CA ALA A 438 6.74 -5.54 -17.01
C ALA A 438 7.17 -4.07 -16.88
N LYS A 439 6.32 -3.28 -16.23
CA LYS A 439 6.59 -1.88 -15.86
C LYS A 439 7.68 -1.81 -14.79
N SER A 440 7.65 -2.73 -13.83
CA SER A 440 8.60 -2.83 -12.72
C SER A 440 8.58 -4.24 -12.12
N VAL A 441 9.63 -4.57 -11.37
CA VAL A 441 9.76 -5.86 -10.69
C VAL A 441 10.08 -5.63 -9.21
N VAL A 442 9.38 -6.32 -8.32
CA VAL A 442 9.63 -6.32 -6.87
C VAL A 442 10.06 -7.72 -6.47
N VAL A 443 11.19 -7.83 -5.77
CA VAL A 443 11.71 -9.10 -5.25
C VAL A 443 11.72 -9.02 -3.72
N ALA A 444 10.77 -9.73 -3.09
CA ALA A 444 10.46 -9.61 -1.67
C ALA A 444 10.26 -10.98 -1.00
N THR A 445 11.22 -11.90 -1.19
CA THR A 445 11.27 -13.16 -0.42
C THR A 445 11.93 -12.94 0.93
N ASP A 446 11.86 -13.95 1.81
CA ASP A 446 12.53 -13.92 3.11
C ASP A 446 14.01 -14.35 3.06
N ASP A 447 14.52 -14.76 1.89
CA ASP A 447 15.91 -15.12 1.65
C ASP A 447 16.61 -14.03 0.82
N GLU A 448 17.57 -13.34 1.44
CA GLU A 448 18.30 -12.23 0.82
C GLU A 448 19.16 -12.67 -0.38
N ILE A 449 19.75 -13.86 -0.30
CA ILE A 449 20.59 -14.40 -1.38
C ILE A 449 19.70 -14.79 -2.56
N LEU A 450 18.54 -15.39 -2.28
CA LEU A 450 17.52 -15.65 -3.30
C LEU A 450 17.03 -14.34 -3.94
N ASN A 451 16.82 -13.28 -3.15
CA ASN A 451 16.40 -11.98 -3.67
C ASN A 451 17.44 -11.40 -4.66
N LEU A 452 18.72 -11.53 -4.36
CA LEU A 452 19.81 -11.12 -5.25
C LEU A 452 19.81 -11.92 -6.55
N GLU A 453 19.76 -13.25 -6.45
CA GLU A 453 19.79 -14.12 -7.63
C GLU A 453 18.58 -13.84 -8.55
N VAL A 454 17.38 -13.80 -7.97
CA VAL A 454 16.16 -13.47 -8.70
C VAL A 454 16.25 -12.07 -9.32
N GLY A 455 16.79 -11.09 -8.59
CA GLY A 455 16.98 -9.73 -9.08
C GLY A 455 17.91 -9.66 -10.28
N LEU A 456 19.04 -10.36 -10.25
CA LEU A 456 19.99 -10.45 -11.37
C LEU A 456 19.35 -11.10 -12.60
N VAL A 457 18.60 -12.19 -12.41
CA VAL A 457 17.89 -12.86 -13.51
C VAL A 457 16.79 -11.96 -14.09
N ALA A 458 16.02 -11.27 -13.25
CA ALA A 458 14.99 -10.34 -13.69
C ALA A 458 15.58 -9.16 -14.49
N ARG A 459 16.71 -8.59 -14.03
CA ARG A 459 17.47 -7.54 -14.73
C ARG A 459 18.00 -8.03 -16.08
N ALA A 460 18.46 -9.28 -16.16
CA ALA A 460 18.89 -9.87 -17.43
C ALA A 460 17.73 -10.05 -18.44
N VAL A 461 16.52 -10.35 -17.96
CA VAL A 461 15.32 -10.48 -18.80
C VAL A 461 14.76 -9.11 -19.22
N ASN A 462 14.79 -8.12 -18.33
CA ASN A 462 14.33 -6.76 -18.57
C ASN A 462 15.36 -5.73 -18.04
N PRO A 463 16.29 -5.27 -18.90
CA PRO A 463 17.34 -4.34 -18.50
C PRO A 463 16.85 -2.94 -18.10
N HIS A 464 15.62 -2.55 -18.45
CA HIS A 464 15.12 -1.19 -18.29
C HIS A 464 14.06 -1.02 -17.19
N ALA A 465 13.37 -2.09 -16.79
CA ALA A 465 12.39 -2.00 -15.73
C ALA A 465 13.05 -1.64 -14.38
N PRO A 466 12.50 -0.69 -13.61
CA PRO A 466 12.90 -0.47 -12.23
C PRO A 466 12.75 -1.76 -11.42
N LEU A 467 13.78 -2.09 -10.66
CA LEU A 467 13.81 -3.27 -9.79
C LEU A 467 13.85 -2.81 -8.33
N ALA A 468 12.97 -3.37 -7.50
CA ALA A 468 13.00 -3.20 -6.06
C ALA A 468 13.45 -4.52 -5.42
N ILE A 469 14.59 -4.52 -4.72
CA ILE A 469 15.17 -5.72 -4.10
C ILE A 469 15.10 -5.55 -2.59
N ARG A 470 14.51 -6.54 -1.90
CA ARG A 470 14.51 -6.63 -0.45
C ARG A 470 15.83 -7.16 0.08
N THR A 471 16.42 -6.41 0.99
CA THR A 471 17.62 -6.78 1.75
C THR A 471 17.38 -6.68 3.25
N TYR A 472 18.29 -7.28 4.03
CA TYR A 472 18.27 -7.25 5.49
C TYR A 472 19.59 -6.76 6.05
N GLY A 473 20.71 -7.18 5.45
CA GLY A 473 22.03 -6.75 5.89
C GLY A 473 22.43 -5.41 5.28
N GLN A 474 22.89 -4.47 6.11
CA GLN A 474 23.37 -3.16 5.63
C GLN A 474 24.58 -3.29 4.68
N ARG A 475 25.50 -4.22 4.97
CA ARG A 475 26.71 -4.45 4.15
C ARG A 475 26.35 -4.87 2.72
N LEU A 476 25.48 -5.88 2.60
CA LEU A 476 25.03 -6.35 1.30
C LEU A 476 24.23 -5.26 0.59
N SER A 477 23.31 -4.58 1.30
CA SER A 477 22.55 -3.45 0.77
C SER A 477 23.47 -2.39 0.14
N ASN A 478 24.51 -1.96 0.85
CA ASN A 478 25.46 -0.97 0.36
C ASN A 478 26.23 -1.42 -0.90
N HIS A 479 26.56 -2.72 -1.00
CA HIS A 479 27.20 -3.27 -2.19
C HIS A 479 26.22 -3.37 -3.37
N LEU A 480 24.99 -3.80 -3.12
CA LEU A 480 23.96 -3.91 -4.16
C LEU A 480 23.54 -2.54 -4.70
N THR A 481 23.43 -1.51 -3.87
CA THR A 481 23.14 -0.14 -4.32
C THR A 481 24.19 0.37 -5.30
N LYS A 482 25.47 -0.04 -5.15
CA LYS A 482 26.53 0.29 -6.11
C LYS A 482 26.41 -0.49 -7.42
N LEU A 483 25.97 -1.75 -7.36
CA LEU A 483 25.79 -2.61 -8.54
C LEU A 483 24.53 -2.25 -9.34
N PHE A 484 23.50 -1.74 -8.66
CA PHE A 484 22.23 -1.37 -9.26
C PHE A 484 21.89 0.11 -9.00
N PRO A 485 22.63 1.06 -9.60
CA PRO A 485 22.48 2.49 -9.31
C PRO A 485 21.13 3.09 -9.74
N HIS A 486 20.40 2.41 -10.62
CA HIS A 486 19.07 2.81 -11.09
C HIS A 486 17.92 2.06 -10.42
N ASP A 487 18.23 1.18 -9.45
CA ASP A 487 17.28 0.33 -8.76
C ASP A 487 17.16 0.69 -7.28
N GLN A 488 16.09 0.20 -6.67
CA GLN A 488 15.82 0.43 -5.26
C GLN A 488 16.19 -0.80 -4.45
N VAL A 489 17.34 -0.74 -3.78
CA VAL A 489 17.73 -1.73 -2.79
C VAL A 489 17.24 -1.26 -1.43
N LEU A 490 16.28 -1.97 -0.86
CA LEU A 490 15.60 -1.58 0.38
C LEU A 490 15.97 -2.53 1.51
N CYS A 491 16.79 -2.02 2.43
CA CYS A 491 17.08 -2.70 3.69
C CYS A 491 15.88 -2.58 4.62
N THR A 492 15.18 -3.70 4.82
CA THR A 492 13.94 -3.76 5.60
C THR A 492 14.16 -3.21 7.02
N TYR A 493 15.23 -3.66 7.68
CA TYR A 493 15.48 -3.32 9.08
C TYR A 493 16.05 -1.92 9.29
N ALA A 494 16.80 -1.37 8.34
CA ALA A 494 17.23 0.03 8.41
C ALA A 494 16.03 0.98 8.43
N VAL A 495 15.10 0.76 7.49
CA VAL A 495 13.87 1.55 7.39
C VAL A 495 13.00 1.43 8.65
N MET A 496 12.90 0.23 9.22
CA MET A 496 12.19 0.02 10.49
C MET A 496 12.88 0.67 11.67
N GLY A 497 14.21 0.59 11.75
CA GLY A 497 14.99 1.13 12.88
C GLY A 497 14.74 2.62 13.08
N GLU A 498 14.66 3.39 11.99
CA GLU A 498 14.34 4.82 12.03
C GLU A 498 12.91 5.09 12.51
N ALA A 499 11.93 4.29 12.08
CA ALA A 499 10.54 4.39 12.55
C ALA A 499 10.40 4.04 14.03
N PHE A 500 11.08 2.97 14.48
CA PHE A 500 11.13 2.55 15.88
C PHE A 500 11.80 3.61 16.77
N ALA A 501 12.90 4.21 16.30
CA ALA A 501 13.58 5.27 17.02
C ALA A 501 12.68 6.52 17.12
N GLY A 502 12.13 7.00 16.00
CA GLY A 502 11.19 8.13 16.01
C GLY A 502 10.02 7.88 16.97
N ALA A 503 9.43 6.69 16.90
CA ALA A 503 8.38 6.31 17.83
C ALA A 503 8.85 6.30 19.28
N ALA A 504 10.06 5.86 19.59
CA ALA A 504 10.57 5.86 20.97
C ALA A 504 10.67 7.27 21.58
N PHE A 505 10.84 8.31 20.76
CA PHE A 505 10.83 9.69 21.22
C PHE A 505 9.42 10.25 21.52
N GLY A 506 8.35 9.47 21.32
CA GLY A 506 6.98 9.93 21.59
C GLY A 506 6.16 10.12 20.31
N GLU A 507 6.83 10.10 19.17
CA GLU A 507 6.24 10.41 17.89
C GLU A 507 5.30 9.32 17.37
N ASN A 508 4.21 9.71 16.71
CA ASN A 508 3.34 8.77 16.02
C ASN A 508 3.75 8.68 14.54
N ILE A 509 4.50 7.64 14.19
CA ILE A 509 5.00 7.43 12.82
C ILE A 509 3.92 6.76 11.98
N LEU A 510 3.26 7.54 11.10
CA LEU A 510 2.16 7.06 10.26
C LEU A 510 2.66 6.31 9.02
N SER A 511 3.76 6.79 8.42
CA SER A 511 4.36 6.22 7.22
C SER A 511 5.79 6.74 7.06
N LEU A 512 6.53 6.17 6.10
CA LEU A 512 7.87 6.60 5.75
C LEU A 512 8.12 6.45 4.25
N PHE A 513 9.15 7.12 3.76
CA PHE A 513 9.65 6.92 2.41
C PHE A 513 11.11 7.38 2.27
N ARG A 514 11.75 7.09 1.13
CA ARG A 514 13.15 7.48 0.88
C ARG A 514 13.22 8.65 -0.10
N LEU A 515 13.94 9.70 0.27
CA LEU A 515 14.21 10.88 -0.56
C LEU A 515 15.68 11.26 -0.41
N HIS A 516 16.41 11.37 -1.52
CA HIS A 516 17.84 11.71 -1.53
C HIS A 516 18.70 10.81 -0.60
N ASN A 517 18.37 9.52 -0.53
CA ASN A 517 19.03 8.53 0.34
C ASN A 517 18.89 8.81 1.86
N GLN A 518 17.91 9.63 2.23
CA GLN A 518 17.44 9.82 3.61
C GLN A 518 16.05 9.22 3.74
N THR A 519 15.72 8.71 4.93
CA THR A 519 14.36 8.29 5.24
C THR A 519 13.61 9.51 5.76
N ILE A 520 12.46 9.77 5.17
CA ILE A 520 11.54 10.82 5.57
C ILE A 520 10.38 10.15 6.26
N LEU A 521 10.14 10.55 7.50
CA LEU A 521 9.08 10.08 8.36
C LEU A 521 7.87 11.00 8.20
N VAL A 522 6.69 10.38 8.09
CA VAL A 522 5.39 11.07 8.18
C VAL A 522 4.96 10.95 9.63
N THR A 523 5.18 12.04 10.38
CA THR A 523 5.02 12.04 11.83
C THR A 523 3.82 12.86 12.23
N GLU A 524 2.95 12.28 13.06
CA GLU A 524 1.84 12.97 13.70
C GLU A 524 2.21 13.39 15.13
N TYR A 525 1.93 14.66 15.42
CA TYR A 525 2.06 15.34 16.69
C TYR A 525 0.67 15.67 17.23
N GLN A 526 0.46 15.37 18.51
CA GLN A 526 -0.60 15.95 19.32
C GLN A 526 0.09 16.95 20.24
N ILE A 527 -0.17 18.25 20.06
CA ILE A 527 0.58 19.29 20.76
C ILE A 527 0.12 19.32 22.21
N GLU A 528 1.01 18.93 23.12
CA GLU A 528 0.71 18.92 24.56
C GLU A 528 0.93 20.29 25.20
N ALA A 529 0.43 20.47 26.42
CA ALA A 529 0.82 21.62 27.24
C ALA A 529 2.30 21.46 27.62
N ASP A 530 3.10 22.51 27.41
CA ASP A 530 4.55 22.55 27.59
C ASP A 530 5.40 21.91 26.46
N ASP A 531 4.78 21.58 25.32
CA ASP A 531 5.49 21.13 24.12
C ASP A 531 6.38 22.25 23.53
N THR A 532 7.56 21.88 23.02
CA THR A 532 8.47 22.75 22.24
C THR A 532 7.80 23.43 21.02
N LEU A 533 6.71 22.85 20.53
CA LEU A 533 5.90 23.37 19.42
C LEU A 533 4.85 24.40 19.87
N GLN A 534 4.49 24.43 21.16
CA GLN A 534 3.40 25.27 21.66
C GLN A 534 3.69 26.75 21.44
N GLY A 535 2.73 27.46 20.85
CA GLY A 535 2.81 28.90 20.61
C GLY A 535 3.71 29.30 19.45
N LEU A 536 4.41 28.37 18.78
CA LEU A 536 5.18 28.67 17.58
C LEU A 536 4.28 28.87 16.36
N LEU A 537 4.75 29.66 15.39
CA LEU A 537 4.13 29.69 14.07
C LEU A 537 4.56 28.47 13.26
N LEU A 538 3.72 28.00 12.34
CA LEU A 538 4.12 26.95 11.41
C LEU A 538 5.35 27.33 10.56
N SER A 539 5.62 28.62 10.33
CA SER A 539 6.87 29.07 9.72
C SER A 539 8.09 28.80 10.59
N ASP A 540 7.96 28.91 11.91
CA ASP A 540 9.03 28.59 12.86
C ASP A 540 9.27 27.09 12.90
N VAL A 541 8.21 26.30 12.89
CA VAL A 541 8.32 24.84 12.82
C VAL A 541 8.97 24.43 11.50
N ALA A 542 8.46 24.93 10.37
CA ALA A 542 8.91 24.52 9.05
C ALA A 542 10.38 24.88 8.79
N TYR A 543 10.75 26.15 8.95
CA TYR A 543 12.07 26.66 8.59
C TYR A 543 13.05 26.67 9.76
N GLY A 544 12.54 26.72 10.99
CA GLY A 544 13.36 26.67 12.19
C GLY A 544 13.84 25.26 12.48
N TYR A 545 12.95 24.27 12.55
CA TYR A 545 13.35 22.87 12.79
C TYR A 545 13.74 22.13 11.51
N GLY A 546 13.32 22.59 10.34
CA GLY A 546 13.62 21.93 9.07
C GLY A 546 12.69 20.74 8.78
N VAL A 547 11.42 20.89 9.14
CA VAL A 547 10.36 19.91 8.86
C VAL A 547 9.33 20.52 7.90
N VAL A 548 8.45 19.72 7.31
CA VAL A 548 7.41 20.22 6.40
C VAL A 548 6.03 19.91 6.97
N PRO A 549 5.30 20.90 7.52
CA PRO A 549 3.90 20.75 7.88
C PRO A 549 3.03 20.41 6.67
N ILE A 550 2.27 19.33 6.75
CA ILE A 550 1.42 18.83 5.66
C ILE A 550 -0.05 18.70 6.06
N LEU A 551 -0.36 18.62 7.35
CA LEU A 551 -1.73 18.64 7.87
C LEU A 551 -1.75 19.40 9.19
N HIS A 552 -2.72 20.28 9.38
CA HIS A 552 -3.03 20.89 10.67
C HIS A 552 -4.52 20.75 10.97
N GLN A 553 -4.84 20.46 12.22
CA GLN A 553 -6.21 20.40 12.73
C GLN A 553 -6.26 21.07 14.10
N ALA A 554 -6.99 22.17 14.20
CA ALA A 554 -7.28 22.81 15.48
C ALA A 554 -8.34 22.01 16.26
N VAL A 555 -8.35 22.16 17.58
CA VAL A 555 -9.34 21.51 18.46
C VAL A 555 -10.76 21.84 18.02
N GLY A 556 -11.54 20.80 17.66
CA GLY A 556 -12.93 20.95 17.22
C GLY A 556 -13.13 21.41 15.77
N GLU A 557 -12.05 21.59 15.00
CA GLU A 557 -12.11 21.93 13.58
C GLU A 557 -11.82 20.71 12.68
N SER A 558 -12.19 20.83 11.40
CA SER A 558 -11.79 19.87 10.36
C SER A 558 -10.31 20.00 10.03
N SER A 559 -9.63 18.89 9.77
CA SER A 559 -8.24 18.89 9.31
C SER A 559 -8.08 19.62 7.98
N ARG A 560 -6.93 20.28 7.82
CA ARG A 560 -6.56 21.06 6.64
C ARG A 560 -5.23 20.56 6.12
N LEU A 561 -5.24 20.03 4.90
CA LEU A 561 -4.01 19.69 4.17
C LEU A 561 -3.28 20.96 3.69
N MET A 562 -1.95 20.86 3.65
CA MET A 562 -1.03 21.92 3.23
C MET A 562 -1.33 23.25 3.93
N PRO A 563 -1.25 23.29 5.28
CA PRO A 563 -1.58 24.49 6.04
C PRO A 563 -0.68 25.68 5.69
N GLY A 564 -1.21 26.88 5.89
CA GLY A 564 -0.43 28.12 5.71
C GLY A 564 0.56 28.32 6.86
N ASP A 565 1.76 28.81 6.55
CA ASP A 565 2.83 28.95 7.56
C ASP A 565 2.55 30.02 8.64
N ASP A 566 1.47 30.78 8.50
CA ASP A 566 1.00 31.84 9.40
C ASP A 566 0.09 31.34 10.53
N ILE A 567 -0.19 30.04 10.59
CA ILE A 567 -0.93 29.42 11.69
C ILE A 567 -0.04 29.34 12.94
N ARG A 568 -0.57 29.78 14.08
CA ARG A 568 0.05 29.60 15.39
C ARG A 568 -0.50 28.33 16.04
N LEU A 569 0.39 27.51 16.57
CA LEU A 569 0.08 26.24 17.20
C LEU A 569 -0.39 26.41 18.65
N HIS A 570 -1.43 25.68 19.02
CA HIS A 570 -1.99 25.67 20.38
C HIS A 570 -1.99 24.26 20.97
N ALA A 571 -2.05 24.16 22.30
CA ALA A 571 -2.20 22.87 22.97
C ALA A 571 -3.53 22.20 22.54
N GLY A 572 -3.47 20.91 22.24
CA GLY A 572 -4.55 20.10 21.68
C GLY A 572 -4.63 20.11 20.15
N ASP A 573 -3.86 20.95 19.45
CA ASP A 573 -3.79 20.92 17.99
C ASP A 573 -3.12 19.61 17.53
N ARG A 574 -3.64 19.05 16.43
CA ARG A 574 -3.03 17.93 15.73
C ARG A 574 -2.26 18.43 14.51
N LEU A 575 -1.02 18.00 14.39
CA LEU A 575 -0.10 18.41 13.33
C LEU A 575 0.54 17.18 12.70
N VAL A 576 0.56 17.08 11.37
CA VAL A 576 1.36 16.07 10.66
C VAL A 576 2.46 16.77 9.89
N VAL A 577 3.69 16.31 10.08
CA VAL A 577 4.89 16.83 9.41
C VAL A 577 5.62 15.73 8.65
N LEU A 578 6.34 16.13 7.60
CA LEU A 578 7.43 15.36 7.03
C LEU A 578 8.72 15.78 7.70
N ALA A 579 9.48 14.82 8.23
CA ALA A 579 10.72 15.10 8.92
C ALA A 579 11.74 13.98 8.67
N ASN A 580 13.02 14.34 8.62
CA ASN A 580 14.10 13.37 8.81
C ASN A 580 14.44 13.28 10.31
N ILE A 581 15.35 12.36 10.65
CA ILE A 581 15.78 12.12 12.03
C ILE A 581 16.31 13.39 12.73
N GLU A 582 17.05 14.22 11.98
CA GLU A 582 17.64 15.47 12.48
C GLU A 582 16.56 16.51 12.79
N GLY A 583 15.57 16.67 11.90
CA GLY A 583 14.44 17.58 12.10
C GLY A 583 13.64 17.22 13.34
N LEU A 584 13.31 15.94 13.54
CA LEU A 584 12.61 15.46 14.74
C LEU A 584 13.45 15.71 16.01
N ARG A 585 14.76 15.44 15.96
CA ARG A 585 15.66 15.73 17.09
C ARG A 585 15.67 17.21 17.47
N ARG A 586 15.62 18.09 16.48
CA ARG A 586 15.62 19.54 16.73
C ARG A 586 14.32 20.02 17.33
N VAL A 587 13.18 19.44 16.94
CA VAL A 587 11.88 19.63 17.60
C VAL A 587 12.00 19.23 19.05
N GLU A 588 12.42 17.98 19.33
CA GLU A 588 12.55 17.42 20.67
C GLU A 588 13.39 18.30 21.62
N VAL A 589 14.53 18.82 21.15
CA VAL A 589 15.43 19.65 21.96
C VAL A 589 15.01 21.13 22.00
N GLY A 590 14.03 21.54 21.18
CA GLY A 590 13.62 22.94 21.05
C GLY A 590 14.68 23.83 20.38
N SER A 591 15.49 23.28 19.48
CA SER A 591 16.63 23.96 18.84
C SER A 591 16.28 24.55 17.46
N LEU A 592 15.73 25.76 17.44
CA LEU A 592 15.37 26.50 16.22
C LEU A 592 16.59 27.05 15.47
N ALA A 593 16.52 27.05 14.14
CA ALA A 593 17.54 27.67 13.30
C ALA A 593 17.45 29.20 13.45
N PRO A 594 18.58 29.92 13.40
CA PRO A 594 18.56 31.37 13.54
C PRO A 594 17.83 32.03 12.37
N ARG A 595 17.00 33.01 12.70
CA ARG A 595 16.37 33.91 11.72
C ARG A 595 17.40 34.95 11.29
N ARG A 596 17.67 35.08 9.98
CA ARG A 596 18.78 35.90 9.45
C ARG A 596 18.35 36.99 8.47
N TRP A 597 17.06 37.08 8.14
CA TRP A 597 16.59 37.95 7.06
C TRP A 597 15.69 39.05 7.61
N LEU A 598 16.02 40.30 7.31
CA LEU A 598 15.20 41.46 7.67
C LEU A 598 14.38 41.91 6.46
N VAL A 599 13.21 42.50 6.73
CA VAL A 599 12.38 43.08 5.67
C VAL A 599 12.30 44.58 5.90
N ARG A 600 12.72 45.35 4.90
CA ARG A 600 12.61 46.81 4.89
C ARG A 600 11.40 47.20 4.07
N LEU A 601 10.49 47.97 4.68
CA LEU A 601 9.34 48.54 4.03
C LEU A 601 9.68 49.97 3.61
N GLU A 602 9.43 50.30 2.34
CA GLU A 602 9.89 51.55 1.74
C GLU A 602 8.75 52.57 1.65
N ALA A 603 7.63 52.20 1.04
CA ALA A 603 6.48 53.08 0.88
C ALA A 603 5.17 52.29 0.69
N ALA A 604 4.05 52.89 1.08
CA ALA A 604 2.70 52.41 0.76
C ALA A 604 2.03 53.39 -0.21
N ARG A 605 1.39 52.90 -1.28
CA ARG A 605 0.75 53.80 -2.27
C ARG A 605 -0.40 54.63 -1.71
N HIS A 606 -1.21 54.05 -0.82
CA HIS A 606 -2.41 54.66 -0.26
C HIS A 606 -2.58 54.26 1.22
N SER A 607 -3.42 54.97 1.96
CA SER A 607 -3.71 54.67 3.38
C SER A 607 -4.33 53.28 3.58
N SER A 608 -5.18 52.83 2.65
CA SER A 608 -5.72 51.47 2.66
C SER A 608 -4.64 50.40 2.46
N ALA A 609 -3.67 50.64 1.58
CA ALA A 609 -2.51 49.77 1.39
C ALA A 609 -1.66 49.70 2.66
N SER A 610 -1.52 50.82 3.38
CA SER A 610 -0.84 50.85 4.68
C SER A 610 -1.54 49.95 5.72
N PHE A 611 -2.88 50.04 5.81
CA PHE A 611 -3.66 49.18 6.70
C PHE A 611 -3.57 47.69 6.34
N THR A 612 -3.73 47.34 5.07
CA THR A 612 -3.60 45.94 4.60
C THR A 612 -2.17 45.42 4.79
N GLY A 613 -1.16 46.26 4.55
CA GLY A 613 0.24 45.95 4.79
C GLY A 613 0.53 45.65 6.26
N GLY A 614 -0.02 46.43 7.19
CA GLY A 614 0.12 46.19 8.63
C GLY A 614 -0.45 44.82 9.04
N ASN A 615 -1.64 44.45 8.54
CA ASN A 615 -2.22 43.13 8.80
C ASN A 615 -1.36 41.99 8.20
N LEU A 616 -0.75 42.21 7.04
CA LEU A 616 0.17 41.26 6.41
C LEU A 616 1.44 41.07 7.23
N VAL A 617 2.05 42.16 7.70
CA VAL A 617 3.24 42.12 8.55
C VAL A 617 2.92 41.38 9.85
N ALA A 618 1.85 41.74 10.55
CA ALA A 618 1.45 41.08 11.81
C ALA A 618 1.27 39.57 11.63
N ARG A 619 0.56 39.16 10.57
CA ARG A 619 0.26 37.76 10.28
C ARG A 619 1.48 36.95 9.86
N VAL A 620 2.29 37.46 8.94
CA VAL A 620 3.42 36.69 8.37
C VAL A 620 4.64 36.73 9.29
N ALA A 621 4.92 37.86 9.95
CA ALA A 621 6.02 37.98 10.90
C ALA A 621 5.65 37.47 12.30
N GLY A 622 4.36 37.32 12.59
CA GLY A 622 3.86 36.90 13.90
C GLY A 622 4.04 37.90 15.02
N CYS A 623 4.25 39.18 14.70
CA CYS A 623 4.32 40.27 15.67
C CYS A 623 2.91 40.79 16.03
N SER A 624 2.84 41.63 17.06
CA SER A 624 1.56 42.22 17.45
C SER A 624 1.04 43.16 16.36
N LEU A 625 -0.28 43.25 16.25
CA LEU A 625 -0.92 44.10 15.25
C LEU A 625 -0.67 45.60 15.51
N GLY A 626 -0.36 45.97 16.76
CA GLY A 626 0.07 47.31 17.14
C GLY A 626 1.46 47.64 16.58
N GLU A 627 2.45 46.79 16.85
CA GLU A 627 3.83 46.97 16.31
C GLU A 627 3.84 47.03 14.78
N ALA A 628 3.04 46.18 14.13
CA ALA A 628 2.95 46.18 12.67
C ALA A 628 2.34 47.47 12.12
N ARG A 629 1.35 48.06 12.80
CA ARG A 629 0.74 49.34 12.39
C ARG A 629 1.68 50.51 12.63
N GLU A 630 2.33 50.55 13.79
CA GLU A 630 3.34 51.57 14.10
C GLU A 630 4.46 51.58 13.05
N LEU A 631 4.92 50.40 12.64
CA LEU A 631 5.90 50.25 11.57
C LEU A 631 5.41 50.84 10.23
N MET A 632 4.13 50.65 9.90
CA MET A 632 3.53 51.15 8.66
C MET A 632 3.25 52.66 8.68
N GLU A 633 3.16 53.28 9.86
CA GLU A 633 3.03 54.74 10.01
C GLU A 633 4.37 55.46 9.79
N HIS A 634 5.50 54.79 10.03
CA HIS A 634 6.85 55.37 10.00
C HIS A 634 7.69 54.93 8.78
N LEU A 635 7.08 54.76 7.62
CA LEU A 635 7.81 54.34 6.41
C LEU A 635 8.75 55.45 5.88
N PRO A 636 9.99 55.11 5.46
CA PRO A 636 10.58 53.78 5.37
C PRO A 636 11.07 53.23 6.72
N ALA A 637 10.75 51.97 7.02
CA ALA A 637 11.09 51.30 8.28
C ALA A 637 11.54 49.84 8.06
N THR A 638 12.37 49.32 8.98
CA THR A 638 12.82 47.92 8.95
C THR A 638 12.14 47.14 10.07
N LEU A 639 11.63 45.94 9.73
CA LEU A 639 11.07 45.03 10.72
C LEU A 639 12.15 44.63 11.73
N ARG A 640 11.87 44.84 13.02
CA ARG A 640 12.84 44.58 14.09
C ARG A 640 13.11 43.08 14.29
N SER A 641 12.10 42.25 14.09
CA SER A 641 12.24 40.79 14.18
C SER A 641 12.79 40.22 12.87
N PRO A 642 13.96 39.56 12.88
CA PRO A 642 14.42 38.83 11.72
C PRO A 642 13.50 37.65 11.45
N LEU A 643 13.42 37.25 10.17
CA LEU A 643 12.59 36.18 9.63
C LEU A 643 13.47 35.10 8.99
N TYR A 644 12.84 33.96 8.70
CA TYR A 644 13.41 32.96 7.79
C TYR A 644 13.36 33.46 6.35
N ARG A 645 14.25 32.97 5.50
CA ARG A 645 14.37 33.42 4.09
C ARG A 645 13.05 33.31 3.33
N HIS A 646 12.42 32.14 3.37
CA HIS A 646 11.15 31.86 2.70
C HIS A 646 10.03 32.78 3.21
N GLN A 647 10.00 32.99 4.53
CA GLN A 647 9.03 33.86 5.21
C GLN A 647 9.22 35.33 4.80
N ALA A 648 10.46 35.82 4.76
CA ALA A 648 10.79 37.18 4.34
C ALA A 648 10.41 37.44 2.87
N GLN A 649 10.77 36.53 1.97
CA GLN A 649 10.41 36.64 0.55
C GLN A 649 8.89 36.55 0.34
N ARG A 650 8.18 35.67 1.07
CA ARG A 650 6.71 35.61 1.06
C ARG A 650 6.10 36.93 1.52
N LEU A 651 6.59 37.52 2.60
CA LEU A 651 6.12 38.81 3.09
C LEU A 651 6.29 39.91 2.04
N VAL A 652 7.47 40.03 1.42
CA VAL A 652 7.71 41.03 0.37
C VAL A 652 6.79 40.82 -0.83
N ARG A 653 6.59 39.58 -1.29
CA ARG A 653 5.66 39.28 -2.40
C ARG A 653 4.21 39.70 -2.08
N GLU A 654 3.73 39.39 -0.89
CA GLU A 654 2.36 39.74 -0.49
C GLU A 654 2.20 41.25 -0.26
N LEU A 655 3.21 41.93 0.29
CA LEU A 655 3.23 43.39 0.42
C LEU A 655 3.18 44.09 -0.95
N LEU A 656 3.96 43.59 -1.93
CA LEU A 656 3.93 44.12 -3.30
C LEU A 656 2.54 43.97 -3.93
N LYS A 657 1.88 42.83 -3.75
CA LYS A 657 0.48 42.63 -4.19
C LYS A 657 -0.49 43.59 -3.50
N ALA A 658 -0.24 43.90 -2.23
CA ALA A 658 -0.99 44.89 -1.46
C ALA A 658 -0.57 46.36 -1.74
N GLN A 659 0.27 46.60 -2.75
CA GLN A 659 0.76 47.93 -3.14
C GLN A 659 1.65 48.64 -2.10
N VAL A 660 2.40 47.84 -1.34
CA VAL A 660 3.46 48.30 -0.43
C VAL A 660 4.81 47.83 -0.98
N THR A 661 5.74 48.77 -1.21
CA THR A 661 7.09 48.44 -1.66
C THR A 661 7.93 47.99 -0.48
N ALA A 662 8.61 46.86 -0.63
CA ALA A 662 9.47 46.30 0.40
C ALA A 662 10.61 45.51 -0.24
N SER A 663 11.71 45.37 0.50
CA SER A 663 12.91 44.66 0.08
C SER A 663 13.45 43.77 1.21
N VAL A 664 14.07 42.66 0.83
CA VAL A 664 14.70 41.73 1.78
C VAL A 664 16.16 42.15 1.96
N LEU A 665 16.60 42.24 3.22
CA LEU A 665 17.98 42.54 3.61
C LEU A 665 18.57 41.34 4.35
N ALA A 666 19.81 40.97 4.04
CA ALA A 666 20.57 40.03 4.86
C ALA A 666 21.00 40.75 6.15
N SER A 667 20.82 40.11 7.31
CA SER A 667 21.37 40.62 8.57
C SER A 667 22.90 40.59 8.50
N GLU A 668 23.57 41.74 8.68
CA GLU A 668 25.03 41.93 8.54
C GLU A 668 25.89 41.23 9.62
N SER A 669 25.41 40.15 10.24
CA SER A 669 26.12 39.41 11.28
C SER A 669 26.37 37.96 10.88
N THR A 670 27.61 37.70 10.44
CA THR A 670 28.34 36.42 10.21
C THR A 670 28.27 35.76 8.82
N PRO A 671 29.41 35.23 8.31
CA PRO A 671 29.58 34.85 6.91
C PRO A 671 28.81 33.57 6.54
N ILE A 672 28.47 33.48 5.25
CA ILE A 672 27.90 32.30 4.60
C ILE A 672 28.96 31.19 4.62
N VAL A 673 28.67 30.07 5.28
CA VAL A 673 29.42 28.81 5.19
C VAL A 673 28.54 27.78 4.52
#